data_AF-A0ABD1IWL5-F1
#
_entry.id   AF-A0ABD1IWL5-F1
#
_cell.length_a   1.000
_cell.length_b   1.000
_cell.length_c   1.000
_cell.angle_alpha   90.00
_cell.angle_beta   90.00
_cell.angle_gamma   90.00
#
_symmetry.space_group_name_H-M   'P 1'
#
loop_
_entity.id
_entity.type
_entity.pdbx_description
1 polymer ?
#
loop_
_entity_poly.entity_id
_entity_poly.type
_entity_poly.pdbx_seq_one_letter_code
_entity_poly.pdbx_strand_id
1 'polypeptide(L)'
;MEKVFTLLDRHELEQYYRAFKTLGVKNERDFISGLITEEHLKNIGLSQVEKKRFENMTAEIQRLGVVSGSAIPQMPVTKSLKTFSIKYSFPKCPEAKELLGMDVKNTIEDVMLRISHEENVGRNMSVCLFTADGMPLTEDPFFNTWSLEDRHIENGSELYAIFTPKENLRSPPQMPNPPVVEETLNDVVRCHIMQKGNFDINVDFESDTLLNVKTRLAAESGIPPHVLQLRNMSWNIFQTLKDLEVTAESILEFSLSSFTNEHPGLHVFFTSDVTPSVSQTKQGLSVFYATLKSIVQKQPGKQLKKVVGYIRNLTGCHPLVQSLYQLMCRNEVGTTLQKIALVEGLYFLFRELLSGLSREQGVIEDNEVFEESAVCWAYLMTQAKDEDSQHENFATVSLHCEETGGRFMEPVRIGEQPGVLEKSYVLQRYKEEDKIPNCTLESMAETAHKRATDIEKVLLSTPPWVKSFQKWTSYGHVTGSNFRVKPEKTLAKMKEELSSYPHLQVTPPLTLKEVGVEGPCLVFLDKDNLGVFQTKDKMHPQKAYIFDCLSGKVENVDLNELSNKLGDVRTDQALRISRTPQEAIMVLLDSSGSMSEKCCYSDITMDRLTAVKQLFNSFADRSMAYNFHNIIALVRIGGDVKIIHTFTENLPKFQQSIDTLRADGNTPLYDALNLSVEELDKVKKQFPKCRLRVLCLSDGEDNVSKISPADVANRLMNSNIVVDSINVGTSDNKIMKAISHATGGCCFKPDTSAEALKLFEMETLLSMESRKLRPKPTFPLKDTNSLLAFSKTIAYDKEPTVNLPEKINNKVTMTKNALKKKIQESTNGRFLDKDKRIVEELKNLHCDPHPYCSVFPSETDISFWKMLLQGPPDTPYETGVFELYCEFGPDYPIKPPVLRFITPVYHCNVNSIGRICHNIFDRNYSAHITMREILDAVYGLLITPEPDDPLDSVLAELYLSNLVQYNQEAKSHTELHASKTVDDSEKEMVGSELEADKVPQLIKCPLTKKLFVDPVRTKEGIVYERKAIEKHLKKKNKDPTTNNPLTRKELKEDRDMKKRVKEYRKQQIQETYV
;
A
#
# COMPACT_ATOMS: atom_id res chain seq x y z
N MET A 1 37.22 -42.95 -4.25
CA MET A 1 37.60 -42.66 -5.65
C MET A 1 36.94 -41.39 -6.19
N GLU A 2 35.61 -41.25 -6.17
CA GLU A 2 34.96 -40.00 -6.62
C GLU A 2 35.46 -38.77 -5.83
N LYS A 3 35.57 -38.88 -4.50
CA LYS A 3 36.21 -37.87 -3.63
C LYS A 3 37.65 -37.51 -4.01
N VAL A 4 38.44 -38.50 -4.44
CA VAL A 4 39.83 -38.28 -4.87
C VAL A 4 39.87 -37.49 -6.19
N PHE A 5 38.93 -37.77 -7.10
CA PHE A 5 38.82 -37.00 -8.34
C PHE A 5 38.40 -35.55 -8.05
N THR A 6 37.37 -35.35 -7.22
CA THR A 6 36.91 -34.01 -6.80
C THR A 6 37.99 -33.21 -6.08
N LEU A 7 38.80 -33.87 -5.24
CA LEU A 7 39.93 -33.26 -4.56
C LEU A 7 40.98 -32.78 -5.57
N LEU A 8 41.37 -33.62 -6.53
CA LEU A 8 42.34 -33.25 -7.56
C LEU A 8 41.83 -32.13 -8.47
N ASP A 9 40.57 -32.21 -8.91
CA ASP A 9 39.89 -31.21 -9.75
C ASP A 9 39.89 -29.82 -9.08
N ARG A 10 39.60 -29.76 -7.78
CA ARG A 10 39.64 -28.51 -6.99
C ARG A 10 41.02 -27.85 -6.94
N HIS A 11 42.09 -28.61 -7.08
CA HIS A 11 43.46 -28.08 -7.14
C HIS A 11 44.04 -28.08 -8.57
N GLU A 12 43.21 -28.28 -9.59
CA GLU A 12 43.60 -28.34 -11.00
C GLU A 12 44.68 -29.41 -11.28
N LEU A 13 44.49 -30.61 -10.71
CA LEU A 13 45.38 -31.78 -10.84
C LEU A 13 44.64 -33.03 -11.36
N GLU A 14 43.40 -32.89 -11.82
CA GLU A 14 42.53 -33.97 -12.30
C GLU A 14 43.12 -34.74 -13.48
N GLN A 15 43.93 -34.08 -14.33
CA GLN A 15 44.65 -34.72 -15.42
C GLN A 15 45.60 -35.83 -14.94
N TYR A 16 46.08 -35.74 -13.70
CA TYR A 16 46.96 -36.74 -13.07
C TYR A 16 46.20 -37.84 -12.31
N TYR A 17 44.86 -37.82 -12.29
CA TYR A 17 44.04 -38.79 -11.56
C TYR A 17 44.34 -40.24 -11.93
N ARG A 18 44.54 -40.55 -13.22
CA ARG A 18 44.90 -41.90 -13.66
C ARG A 18 46.29 -42.29 -13.17
N ALA A 19 47.24 -41.36 -13.14
CA ALA A 19 48.60 -41.60 -12.66
C ALA A 19 48.62 -41.88 -11.14
N PHE A 20 47.92 -41.07 -10.34
CA PHE A 20 47.78 -41.30 -8.90
C PHE A 20 47.04 -42.60 -8.57
N LYS A 21 46.05 -42.99 -9.39
CA LYS A 21 45.37 -44.28 -9.23
C LYS A 21 46.31 -45.47 -9.49
N THR A 22 47.19 -45.38 -10.50
CA THR A 22 48.21 -46.40 -10.78
C THR A 22 49.25 -46.51 -9.66
N LEU A 23 49.54 -45.41 -8.96
CA LEU A 23 50.37 -45.37 -7.76
C LEU A 23 49.69 -45.89 -6.48
N GLY A 24 48.45 -46.38 -6.58
CA GLY A 24 47.76 -47.03 -5.46
C GLY A 24 46.93 -46.11 -4.56
N VAL A 25 46.72 -44.85 -4.94
CA VAL A 25 45.84 -43.92 -4.22
C VAL A 25 44.38 -44.40 -4.30
N LYS A 26 43.77 -44.68 -3.15
CA LYS A 26 42.38 -45.14 -3.01
C LYS A 26 41.47 -44.10 -2.34
N ASN A 27 42.03 -43.28 -1.45
CA ASN A 27 41.34 -42.25 -0.69
C ASN A 27 42.22 -40.99 -0.48
N GLU A 28 41.62 -39.90 -0.01
CA GLU A 28 42.28 -38.59 0.11
C GLU A 28 43.46 -38.59 1.11
N ARG A 29 43.41 -39.44 2.15
CA ARG A 29 44.51 -39.54 3.13
C ARG A 29 45.77 -40.19 2.57
N ASP A 30 45.64 -40.92 1.46
CA ASP A 30 46.79 -41.56 0.82
C ASP A 30 47.78 -40.53 0.22
N PHE A 31 47.34 -39.29 -0.02
CA PHE A 31 48.22 -38.19 -0.45
C PHE A 31 49.15 -37.69 0.66
N ILE A 32 48.83 -37.96 1.93
CA ILE A 32 49.60 -37.50 3.10
C ILE A 32 50.14 -38.64 3.96
N SER A 33 49.92 -39.90 3.55
CA SER A 33 50.35 -41.10 4.28
C SER A 33 51.77 -41.56 3.97
N GLY A 34 52.50 -40.80 3.14
CA GLY A 34 53.83 -41.16 2.64
C GLY A 34 53.82 -42.13 1.45
N LEU A 35 52.63 -42.49 0.92
CA LEU A 35 52.49 -43.34 -0.27
C LEU A 35 53.07 -42.71 -1.54
N ILE A 36 53.00 -41.38 -1.64
CA ILE A 36 53.53 -40.60 -2.77
C ILE A 36 54.84 -39.96 -2.35
N THR A 37 55.93 -40.32 -3.01
CA THR A 37 57.28 -39.77 -2.78
C THR A 37 57.59 -38.68 -3.81
N GLU A 38 58.61 -37.86 -3.53
CA GLU A 38 59.08 -36.86 -4.52
C GLU A 38 59.51 -37.50 -5.85
N GLU A 39 60.04 -38.74 -5.81
CA GLU A 39 60.41 -39.49 -7.01
C GLU A 39 59.17 -39.87 -7.85
N HIS A 40 58.05 -40.22 -7.20
CA HIS A 40 56.78 -40.44 -7.89
C HIS A 40 56.25 -39.17 -8.55
N LEU A 41 56.33 -38.02 -7.87
CA LEU A 41 55.90 -36.72 -8.41
C LEU A 41 56.77 -36.28 -9.60
N LYS A 42 58.07 -36.61 -9.59
CA LYS A 42 58.99 -36.36 -10.70
C LYS A 42 58.65 -37.23 -11.92
N ASN A 43 58.30 -38.50 -11.71
CA ASN A 43 57.94 -39.44 -12.77
C ASN A 43 56.57 -39.14 -13.41
N ILE A 44 55.67 -38.49 -12.67
CA ILE A 44 54.37 -38.03 -13.20
C ILE A 44 54.53 -36.78 -14.09
N GLY A 45 55.63 -36.03 -13.96
CA GLY A 45 55.94 -34.89 -14.83
C GLY A 45 55.27 -33.57 -14.41
N LEU A 46 54.97 -33.37 -13.13
CA LEU A 46 54.37 -32.13 -12.62
C LEU A 46 55.32 -30.92 -12.82
N SER A 47 54.80 -29.83 -13.38
CA SER A 47 55.50 -28.54 -13.45
C SER A 47 55.69 -27.92 -12.05
N GLN A 48 56.55 -26.90 -11.94
CA GLN A 48 56.78 -26.17 -10.67
C GLN A 48 55.49 -25.60 -10.07
N VAL A 49 54.58 -25.10 -10.92
CA VAL A 49 53.29 -24.56 -10.49
C VAL A 49 52.37 -25.67 -9.98
N GLU A 50 52.34 -26.81 -10.67
CA GLU A 50 51.51 -27.95 -10.27
C GLU A 50 52.05 -28.67 -9.03
N LYS A 51 53.36 -28.65 -8.78
CA LYS A 51 53.95 -29.10 -7.52
C LYS A 51 53.48 -28.24 -6.35
N LYS A 52 53.45 -26.92 -6.53
CA LYS A 52 52.92 -26.01 -5.49
C LYS A 52 51.42 -26.22 -5.25
N ARG A 53 50.65 -26.54 -6.30
CA ARG A 53 49.23 -26.96 -6.17
C ARG A 53 49.09 -28.28 -5.41
N PHE A 54 49.97 -29.24 -5.69
CA PHE A 54 50.00 -30.52 -4.97
C PHE A 54 50.36 -30.33 -3.49
N GLU A 55 51.36 -29.49 -3.18
CA GLU A 55 51.72 -29.12 -1.81
C GLU A 55 50.54 -28.45 -1.08
N ASN A 56 49.88 -27.48 -1.72
CA ASN A 56 48.69 -26.82 -1.18
C ASN A 56 47.54 -27.80 -0.92
N MET A 57 47.32 -28.75 -1.84
CA MET A 57 46.34 -29.83 -1.68
C MET A 57 46.68 -30.70 -0.47
N THR A 58 47.93 -31.16 -0.34
CA THR A 58 48.35 -31.99 0.81
C THR A 58 48.26 -31.23 2.15
N ALA A 59 48.57 -29.93 2.15
CA ALA A 59 48.38 -29.07 3.31
C ALA A 59 46.89 -28.86 3.66
N GLU A 60 46.00 -28.84 2.67
CA GLU A 60 44.56 -28.83 2.91
C GLU A 60 44.08 -30.14 3.57
N ILE A 61 44.50 -31.30 3.06
CA ILE A 61 44.12 -32.60 3.63
C ILE A 61 44.62 -32.73 5.07
N GLN A 62 45.85 -32.26 5.36
CA GLN A 62 46.38 -32.22 6.73
C GLN A 62 45.58 -31.28 7.64
N ARG A 63 45.14 -30.12 7.15
CA ARG A 63 44.30 -29.18 7.91
C ARG A 63 42.91 -29.74 8.21
N LEU A 64 42.32 -30.48 7.28
CA LEU A 64 41.00 -31.12 7.43
C LEU A 64 41.05 -32.42 8.26
N GLY A 65 42.20 -33.11 8.28
CA GLY A 65 42.39 -34.41 8.96
C GLY A 65 42.40 -34.38 10.49
N VAL A 66 42.40 -33.20 11.12
CA VAL A 66 42.41 -33.04 12.59
C VAL A 66 41.01 -33.29 13.21
N VAL A 67 39.97 -33.45 12.41
CA VAL A 67 38.61 -33.75 12.86
C VAL A 67 38.16 -35.14 12.40
N SER A 68 38.56 -36.19 13.13
CA SER A 68 37.78 -37.44 13.27
C SER A 68 38.45 -38.36 14.28
N GLY A 69 37.82 -38.57 15.45
CA GLY A 69 38.25 -39.59 16.40
C GLY A 69 37.98 -41.00 15.87
N SER A 70 38.99 -41.87 15.93
CA SER A 70 38.81 -43.31 16.10
C SER A 70 39.97 -43.86 16.93
N ALA A 71 39.59 -44.41 18.09
CA ALA A 71 40.34 -45.17 19.10
C ALA A 71 41.82 -45.53 18.82
N ILE A 72 42.74 -44.93 19.58
CA ILE A 72 44.00 -45.53 20.04
C ILE A 72 44.16 -45.15 21.54
N PRO A 73 44.61 -46.05 22.44
CA PRO A 73 44.64 -45.78 23.88
C PRO A 73 45.69 -44.73 24.27
N GLN A 74 45.37 -44.03 25.36
CA GLN A 74 46.03 -42.85 25.93
C GLN A 74 47.56 -42.90 26.10
N MET A 75 48.19 -41.75 25.87
CA MET A 75 49.15 -41.16 26.82
C MET A 75 48.83 -39.65 26.98
N PRO A 76 48.93 -39.09 28.19
CA PRO A 76 48.43 -37.74 28.46
C PRO A 76 49.48 -36.69 28.08
N VAL A 77 49.17 -35.85 27.10
CA VAL A 77 49.83 -34.55 26.95
C VAL A 77 48.79 -33.47 27.23
N THR A 78 48.92 -32.89 28.42
CA THR A 78 48.25 -31.68 28.86
C THR A 78 48.54 -30.53 27.89
N LYS A 79 47.57 -30.16 27.06
CA LYS A 79 47.45 -28.80 26.53
C LYS A 79 46.07 -28.25 26.89
N SER A 80 46.05 -27.54 28.01
CA SER A 80 45.06 -26.50 28.30
C SER A 80 45.23 -25.41 27.23
N LEU A 81 44.42 -25.46 26.18
CA LEU A 81 44.16 -24.32 25.31
C LEU A 81 42.72 -23.90 25.62
N LYS A 82 42.54 -22.74 26.25
CA LYS A 82 41.23 -22.10 26.35
C LYS A 82 40.70 -22.03 24.92
N THR A 83 39.63 -22.77 24.62
CA THR A 83 39.04 -22.84 23.29
C THR A 83 38.53 -21.46 22.93
N PHE A 84 39.14 -20.81 21.94
CA PHE A 84 38.58 -19.59 21.37
C PHE A 84 37.27 -19.98 20.67
N SER A 85 36.19 -19.25 20.97
CA SER A 85 34.87 -19.47 20.37
C SER A 85 34.32 -18.18 19.78
N ILE A 86 33.55 -18.34 18.71
CA ILE A 86 32.81 -17.25 18.06
C ILE A 86 31.34 -17.64 18.05
N LYS A 87 30.48 -16.69 18.36
CA LYS A 87 29.04 -16.87 18.18
C LYS A 87 28.62 -16.26 16.85
N TYR A 88 27.67 -16.88 16.18
CA TYR A 88 27.06 -16.28 15.00
C TYR A 88 25.55 -16.45 14.96
N SER A 89 24.87 -15.45 14.43
CA SER A 89 23.44 -15.45 14.12
C SER A 89 23.23 -15.09 12.65
N PHE A 90 22.06 -15.42 12.10
CA PHE A 90 21.71 -15.13 10.70
C PHE A 90 20.18 -15.04 10.56
N PRO A 91 19.64 -14.50 9.43
CA PRO A 91 18.21 -14.35 9.26
C PRO A 91 17.45 -15.66 9.46
N LYS A 92 16.36 -15.62 10.23
CA LYS A 92 15.55 -16.78 10.66
C LYS A 92 16.21 -17.73 11.67
N CYS A 93 17.42 -17.44 12.19
CA CYS A 93 18.03 -18.17 13.31
C CYS A 93 17.91 -17.37 14.62
N PRO A 94 16.98 -17.73 15.54
CA PRO A 94 16.70 -16.93 16.73
C PRO A 94 17.74 -17.09 17.85
N GLU A 95 18.55 -18.15 17.82
CA GLU A 95 19.55 -18.45 18.83
C GLU A 95 20.95 -18.41 18.20
N ALA A 96 21.87 -17.68 18.82
CA ALA A 96 23.25 -17.59 18.35
C ALA A 96 23.93 -18.97 18.46
N LYS A 97 24.48 -19.46 17.35
CA LYS A 97 25.24 -20.72 17.27
C LYS A 97 26.69 -20.46 17.65
N GLU A 98 27.36 -21.46 18.24
CA GLU A 98 28.73 -21.33 18.70
C GLU A 98 29.70 -22.18 17.86
N LEU A 99 30.69 -21.52 17.27
CA LEU A 99 31.82 -22.15 16.59
C LEU A 99 32.89 -22.52 17.63
N LEU A 100 33.09 -23.82 17.83
CA LEU A 100 34.08 -24.35 18.78
C LEU A 100 35.39 -24.73 18.08
N GLY A 101 36.48 -24.82 18.85
CA GLY A 101 37.79 -25.23 18.34
C GLY A 101 38.40 -24.21 17.36
N MET A 102 38.21 -22.92 17.64
CA MET A 102 38.90 -21.85 16.92
C MET A 102 40.16 -21.42 17.68
N ASP A 103 41.01 -20.67 16.99
CA ASP A 103 42.21 -20.01 17.49
C ASP A 103 42.20 -18.55 17.00
N VAL A 104 42.84 -17.64 17.74
CA VAL A 104 42.99 -16.22 17.34
C VAL A 104 43.63 -16.04 15.96
N LYS A 105 44.43 -17.02 15.51
CA LYS A 105 45.06 -17.07 14.20
C LYS A 105 44.14 -17.49 13.06
N ASN A 106 42.94 -18.01 13.36
CA ASN A 106 41.97 -18.28 12.31
C ASN A 106 41.65 -16.99 11.57
N THR A 107 41.41 -17.09 10.27
CA THR A 107 41.10 -15.95 9.42
C THR A 107 39.60 -15.72 9.33
N ILE A 108 39.18 -14.56 8.83
CA ILE A 108 37.77 -14.31 8.52
C ILE A 108 37.26 -15.32 7.47
N GLU A 109 38.10 -15.69 6.50
CA GLU A 109 37.80 -16.71 5.52
C GLU A 109 37.58 -18.09 6.18
N ASP A 110 38.37 -18.46 7.18
CA ASP A 110 38.15 -19.70 7.95
C ASP A 110 36.77 -19.69 8.63
N VAL A 111 36.35 -18.55 9.19
CA VAL A 111 35.04 -18.38 9.83
C VAL A 111 33.93 -18.56 8.78
N MET A 112 34.06 -17.91 7.63
CA MET A 112 33.12 -18.03 6.51
C MET A 112 32.98 -19.49 6.04
N LEU A 113 34.10 -20.20 5.87
CA LEU A 113 34.12 -21.61 5.45
C LEU A 113 33.49 -22.53 6.50
N ARG A 114 33.75 -22.30 7.79
CA ARG A 114 33.13 -23.07 8.88
C ARG A 114 31.62 -22.87 8.94
N ILE A 115 31.14 -21.62 8.90
CA ILE A 115 29.70 -21.33 8.86
C ILE A 115 29.06 -21.94 7.60
N SER A 116 29.75 -21.84 6.45
CA SER A 116 29.27 -22.45 5.21
C SER A 116 29.11 -23.97 5.32
N HIS A 117 30.05 -24.63 6.02
CA HIS A 117 30.00 -26.06 6.27
C HIS A 117 28.89 -26.45 7.26
N GLU A 118 28.78 -25.75 8.40
CA GLU A 118 27.77 -26.01 9.42
C GLU A 118 26.34 -25.82 8.91
N GLU A 119 26.12 -24.79 8.09
CA GLU A 119 24.80 -24.45 7.55
C GLU A 119 24.50 -25.10 6.20
N ASN A 120 25.36 -26.03 5.72
CA ASN A 120 25.21 -26.73 4.43
C ASN A 120 24.98 -25.78 3.23
N VAL A 121 25.75 -24.69 3.18
CA VAL A 121 25.61 -23.67 2.13
C VAL A 121 25.98 -24.24 0.76
N GLY A 122 25.09 -24.04 -0.22
CA GLY A 122 25.28 -24.55 -1.59
C GLY A 122 26.49 -23.96 -2.31
N ARG A 123 27.02 -24.67 -3.32
CA ARG A 123 28.28 -24.32 -4.01
C ARG A 123 28.30 -22.92 -4.66
N ASN A 124 27.14 -22.36 -5.00
CA ASN A 124 26.99 -21.06 -5.65
C ASN A 124 26.76 -19.91 -4.65
N MET A 125 26.60 -20.23 -3.36
CA MET A 125 26.38 -19.27 -2.29
C MET A 125 27.65 -19.08 -1.46
N SER A 126 27.73 -17.95 -0.77
CA SER A 126 28.78 -17.59 0.18
C SER A 126 28.16 -16.86 1.37
N VAL A 127 28.99 -16.50 2.34
CA VAL A 127 28.58 -15.87 3.60
C VAL A 127 29.29 -14.52 3.76
N CYS A 128 28.52 -13.46 3.95
CA CYS A 128 29.03 -12.18 4.42
C CYS A 128 28.96 -12.12 5.95
N LEU A 129 30.03 -11.63 6.59
CA LEU A 129 30.06 -11.48 8.04
C LEU A 129 30.03 -10.01 8.42
N PHE A 130 29.31 -9.73 9.51
CA PHE A 130 29.18 -8.42 10.12
C PHE A 130 29.44 -8.53 11.62
N THR A 131 29.88 -7.44 12.24
CA THR A 131 29.92 -7.35 13.70
C THR A 131 28.50 -7.25 14.27
N ALA A 132 28.36 -7.39 15.60
CA ALA A 132 27.11 -7.10 16.30
C ALA A 132 26.56 -5.69 16.06
N ASP A 133 27.39 -4.73 15.67
CA ASP A 133 27.01 -3.36 15.28
C ASP A 133 26.47 -3.24 13.85
N GLY A 134 26.48 -4.32 13.08
CA GLY A 134 26.18 -4.30 11.65
C GLY A 134 27.31 -3.76 10.78
N MET A 135 28.55 -3.69 11.29
CA MET A 135 29.72 -3.27 10.52
C MET A 135 30.22 -4.42 9.63
N PRO A 136 30.47 -4.21 8.32
CA PRO A 136 30.92 -5.26 7.42
C PRO A 136 32.33 -5.79 7.73
N LEU A 137 32.57 -7.09 7.53
CA LEU A 137 33.88 -7.72 7.74
C LEU A 137 34.50 -8.38 6.50
N THR A 138 33.69 -8.79 5.50
CA THR A 138 34.09 -9.75 4.45
C THR A 138 34.30 -9.16 3.04
N GLU A 139 34.74 -7.91 2.93
CA GLU A 139 34.58 -7.14 1.69
C GLU A 139 35.63 -7.40 0.60
N ASP A 140 36.90 -7.53 0.97
CA ASP A 140 38.00 -7.81 0.05
C ASP A 140 38.66 -9.15 0.42
N PRO A 141 38.98 -10.02 -0.55
CA PRO A 141 39.68 -11.27 -0.30
C PRO A 141 40.95 -11.11 0.56
N PHE A 142 41.70 -10.01 0.40
CA PHE A 142 42.89 -9.74 1.21
C PHE A 142 42.57 -9.56 2.69
N PHE A 143 41.54 -8.78 3.04
CA PHE A 143 41.16 -8.61 4.45
C PHE A 143 40.47 -9.85 5.02
N ASN A 144 40.00 -10.76 4.16
CA ASN A 144 39.42 -12.03 4.58
C ASN A 144 40.51 -13.01 5.06
N THR A 145 41.73 -12.91 4.55
CA THR A 145 42.88 -13.72 5.02
C THR A 145 43.51 -13.21 6.31
N TRP A 146 43.03 -12.08 6.85
CA TRP A 146 43.53 -11.55 8.12
C TRP A 146 42.98 -12.35 9.29
N SER A 147 43.82 -12.53 10.32
CA SER A 147 43.43 -13.28 11.51
C SER A 147 42.38 -12.55 12.34
N LEU A 148 41.68 -13.27 13.21
CA LEU A 148 40.74 -12.67 14.16
C LEU A 148 41.43 -11.65 15.07
N GLU A 149 42.69 -11.89 15.44
CA GLU A 149 43.54 -10.94 16.17
C GLU A 149 43.81 -9.66 15.38
N ASP A 150 44.23 -9.81 14.11
CA ASP A 150 44.49 -8.67 13.21
C ASP A 150 43.21 -7.84 12.96
N ARG A 151 42.04 -8.49 13.01
CA ARG A 151 40.73 -7.84 12.85
C ARG A 151 40.10 -7.38 14.17
N HIS A 152 40.84 -7.49 15.28
CA HIS A 152 40.39 -7.13 16.63
C HIS A 152 39.03 -7.75 16.98
N ILE A 153 38.91 -9.06 16.75
CA ILE A 153 37.76 -9.88 17.14
C ILE A 153 38.14 -10.66 18.40
N GLU A 154 37.40 -10.40 19.48
CA GLU A 154 37.67 -10.98 20.79
C GLU A 154 36.98 -12.34 20.94
N ASN A 155 37.49 -13.16 21.86
CA ASN A 155 36.89 -14.44 22.22
C ASN A 155 35.45 -14.24 22.71
N GLY A 156 34.51 -15.03 22.18
CA GLY A 156 33.08 -14.93 22.50
C GLY A 156 32.33 -13.83 21.76
N SER A 157 32.99 -13.13 20.81
CA SER A 157 32.32 -12.14 19.95
C SER A 157 31.16 -12.77 19.18
N GLU A 158 30.07 -12.02 19.05
CA GLU A 158 28.94 -12.38 18.19
C GLU A 158 29.05 -11.69 16.83
N LEU A 159 28.99 -12.51 15.78
CA LEU A 159 28.97 -12.09 14.39
C LEU A 159 27.58 -12.32 13.79
N TYR A 160 27.22 -11.52 12.79
CA TYR A 160 26.01 -11.74 12.02
C TYR A 160 26.38 -12.20 10.61
N ALA A 161 25.80 -13.32 10.17
CA ALA A 161 26.03 -13.93 8.87
C ALA A 161 24.86 -13.65 7.93
N ILE A 162 25.16 -13.25 6.69
CA ILE A 162 24.17 -13.10 5.61
C ILE A 162 24.62 -13.94 4.42
N PHE A 163 23.78 -14.89 4.01
CA PHE A 163 24.06 -15.74 2.85
C PHE A 163 23.75 -14.98 1.56
N THR A 164 24.66 -15.05 0.59
CA THR A 164 24.52 -14.32 -0.67
C THR A 164 25.16 -15.09 -1.83
N PRO A 165 24.70 -14.92 -3.08
CA PRO A 165 25.37 -15.47 -4.25
C PRO A 165 26.85 -15.05 -4.33
N LYS A 166 27.72 -15.97 -4.73
CA LYS A 166 29.18 -15.73 -4.84
C LYS A 166 29.54 -14.58 -5.77
N GLU A 167 28.74 -14.36 -6.82
CA GLU A 167 28.93 -13.29 -7.79
C GLU A 167 28.81 -11.88 -7.21
N ASN A 168 28.12 -11.72 -6.06
CA ASN A 168 28.05 -10.44 -5.36
C ASN A 168 29.34 -10.10 -4.61
N LEU A 169 30.21 -11.09 -4.37
CA LEU A 169 31.50 -10.89 -3.71
C LEU A 169 32.57 -10.57 -4.74
N ARG A 170 33.42 -9.59 -4.40
CA ARG A 170 34.51 -9.17 -5.30
C ARG A 170 35.49 -10.32 -5.50
N SER A 171 35.84 -10.55 -6.77
CA SER A 171 37.04 -11.31 -7.11
C SER A 171 38.26 -10.41 -6.98
N PRO A 172 39.43 -10.94 -6.59
CA PRO A 172 40.66 -10.16 -6.59
C PRO A 172 40.92 -9.67 -8.03
N PRO A 173 41.25 -8.39 -8.24
CA PRO A 173 41.52 -7.88 -9.59
C PRO A 173 42.66 -8.67 -10.24
N GLN A 174 42.50 -9.07 -11.51
CA GLN A 174 43.59 -9.68 -12.27
C GLN A 174 44.70 -8.64 -12.45
N MET A 175 45.80 -8.85 -11.72
CA MET A 175 46.93 -7.94 -11.79
C MET A 175 47.70 -8.17 -13.09
N PRO A 176 48.18 -7.09 -13.75
CA PRO A 176 49.26 -7.21 -14.71
C PRO A 176 50.45 -7.89 -14.02
N ASN A 177 51.20 -8.74 -14.74
CA ASN A 177 52.45 -9.26 -14.21
C ASN A 177 53.29 -8.07 -13.71
N PRO A 178 53.89 -8.16 -12.50
CA PRO A 178 54.77 -7.11 -12.02
C PRO A 178 55.82 -6.83 -13.12
N PRO A 179 56.03 -5.56 -13.49
CA PRO A 179 57.05 -5.24 -14.48
C PRO A 179 58.39 -5.82 -13.99
N VAL A 180 59.13 -6.47 -14.90
CA VAL A 180 60.51 -6.88 -14.62
C VAL A 180 61.31 -5.59 -14.46
N VAL A 181 61.76 -5.30 -13.24
CA VAL A 181 62.53 -4.09 -12.93
C VAL A 181 64.02 -4.41 -13.15
N GLU A 182 64.68 -3.65 -14.03
CA GLU A 182 66.13 -3.68 -14.20
C GLU A 182 66.83 -2.99 -13.00
N GLU A 183 67.85 -3.66 -12.48
CA GLU A 183 68.64 -3.22 -11.33
C GLU A 183 69.56 -2.05 -11.71
N THR A 184 69.16 -0.82 -11.39
CA THR A 184 70.07 0.27 -10.95
C THR A 184 69.23 1.41 -10.34
N LEU A 185 68.89 1.29 -9.06
CA LEU A 185 68.20 2.32 -8.27
C LEU A 185 69.11 2.71 -7.10
N ASN A 186 69.51 3.99 -7.02
CA ASN A 186 70.51 4.47 -6.05
C ASN A 186 69.92 5.26 -4.87
N ASP A 187 68.67 5.70 -4.95
CA ASP A 187 68.00 6.51 -3.92
C ASP A 187 66.90 5.71 -3.20
N VAL A 188 66.57 6.13 -1.97
CA VAL A 188 65.58 5.46 -1.11
C VAL A 188 64.53 6.46 -0.65
N VAL A 189 63.25 6.10 -0.75
CA VAL A 189 62.14 6.83 -0.15
C VAL A 189 61.48 5.98 0.94
N ARG A 190 61.14 6.59 2.07
CA ARG A 190 60.48 5.90 3.17
C ARG A 190 58.97 5.89 2.97
N CYS A 191 58.38 4.70 2.99
CA CYS A 191 56.94 4.49 2.93
C CYS A 191 56.44 3.97 4.28
N HIS A 192 55.44 4.61 4.88
CA HIS A 192 54.79 4.12 6.09
C HIS A 192 53.44 3.49 5.73
N ILE A 193 53.20 2.24 6.14
CA ILE A 193 51.92 1.55 5.96
C ILE A 193 51.23 1.43 7.32
N MET A 194 49.97 1.88 7.38
CA MET A 194 49.08 1.71 8.53
C MET A 194 49.14 0.27 9.08
N GLN A 195 49.42 0.12 10.38
CA GLN A 195 49.56 -1.15 11.12
C GLN A 195 50.73 -2.06 10.71
N LYS A 196 51.49 -1.74 9.66
CA LYS A 196 52.63 -2.55 9.18
C LYS A 196 53.98 -1.85 9.35
N GLY A 197 53.98 -0.54 9.59
CA GLY A 197 55.17 0.23 9.90
C GLY A 197 55.88 0.77 8.65
N ASN A 198 57.17 1.05 8.80
CA ASN A 198 57.98 1.71 7.76
C ASN A 198 58.67 0.68 6.85
N PHE A 199 58.71 1.00 5.55
CA PHE A 199 59.38 0.27 4.50
C PHE A 199 60.25 1.24 3.72
N ASP A 200 61.49 0.86 3.43
CA ASP A 200 62.42 1.67 2.66
C ASP A 200 62.42 1.13 1.21
N ILE A 201 62.00 1.96 0.26
CA ILE A 201 61.80 1.56 -1.15
C ILE A 201 62.82 2.26 -2.04
N ASN A 202 63.55 1.48 -2.84
CA ASN A 202 64.50 2.02 -3.81
C ASN A 202 63.76 2.69 -4.98
N VAL A 203 64.16 3.91 -5.32
CA VAL A 203 63.52 4.78 -6.34
C VAL A 203 64.54 5.59 -7.13
N ASP A 204 64.10 6.11 -8.28
CA ASP A 204 64.70 7.21 -9.03
C ASP A 204 63.74 8.40 -9.03
N PHE A 205 64.12 9.50 -8.37
CA PHE A 205 63.24 10.66 -8.22
C PHE A 205 62.83 11.33 -9.55
N GLU A 206 63.65 11.23 -10.60
CA GLU A 206 63.40 11.87 -11.90
C GLU A 206 62.45 11.06 -12.77
N SER A 207 62.52 9.73 -12.69
CA SER A 207 61.83 8.83 -13.63
C SER A 207 60.68 8.03 -12.99
N ASP A 208 60.77 7.67 -11.71
CA ASP A 208 59.73 6.89 -11.05
C ASP A 208 58.51 7.74 -10.74
N THR A 209 57.34 7.16 -10.98
CA THR A 209 56.05 7.72 -10.56
C THR A 209 55.59 7.12 -9.24
N LEU A 210 54.58 7.71 -8.61
CA LEU A 210 53.91 7.12 -7.44
C LEU A 210 53.37 5.71 -7.72
N LEU A 211 52.96 5.41 -8.95
CA LEU A 211 52.57 4.06 -9.34
C LEU A 211 53.75 3.08 -9.23
N ASN A 212 54.95 3.47 -9.67
CA ASN A 212 56.16 2.65 -9.52
C ASN A 212 56.45 2.36 -8.04
N VAL A 213 56.40 3.38 -7.19
CA VAL A 213 56.59 3.25 -5.73
C VAL A 213 55.55 2.30 -5.13
N LYS A 214 54.28 2.49 -5.47
CA LYS A 214 53.16 1.66 -4.99
C LYS A 214 53.30 0.20 -5.41
N THR A 215 53.75 -0.07 -6.64
CA THR A 215 54.00 -1.43 -7.12
C THR A 215 55.18 -2.09 -6.41
N ARG A 216 56.29 -1.38 -6.18
CA ARG A 216 57.45 -1.92 -5.43
C ARG A 216 57.12 -2.12 -3.95
N LEU A 217 56.41 -1.19 -3.33
CA LEU A 217 55.94 -1.29 -1.95
C LEU A 217 55.05 -2.53 -1.76
N ALA A 218 54.18 -2.84 -2.74
CA ALA A 218 53.36 -4.03 -2.71
C ALA A 218 54.17 -5.34 -2.78
N ALA A 219 55.22 -5.36 -3.61
CA ALA A 219 56.12 -6.51 -3.72
C ALA A 219 56.89 -6.77 -2.41
N GLU A 220 57.38 -5.70 -1.77
CA GLU A 220 58.16 -5.79 -0.52
C GLU A 220 57.29 -6.10 0.70
N SER A 221 56.13 -5.44 0.82
CA SER A 221 55.23 -5.60 1.97
C SER A 221 54.35 -6.85 1.91
N GLY A 222 54.21 -7.47 0.72
CA GLY A 222 53.26 -8.54 0.47
C GLY A 222 51.79 -8.08 0.46
N ILE A 223 51.54 -6.77 0.50
CA ILE A 223 50.20 -6.18 0.49
C ILE A 223 49.82 -5.84 -0.95
N PRO A 224 48.64 -6.24 -1.44
CA PRO A 224 48.22 -5.93 -2.81
C PRO A 224 48.20 -4.42 -3.08
N PRO A 225 48.62 -3.96 -4.28
CA PRO A 225 48.59 -2.54 -4.61
C PRO A 225 47.19 -1.93 -4.51
N HIS A 226 46.13 -2.66 -4.85
CA HIS A 226 44.78 -2.10 -4.86
C HIS A 226 44.27 -1.72 -3.47
N VAL A 227 44.80 -2.30 -2.40
CA VAL A 227 44.43 -1.96 -1.01
C VAL A 227 45.31 -0.86 -0.40
N LEU A 228 46.43 -0.50 -1.03
CA LEU A 228 47.33 0.57 -0.58
C LEU A 228 46.81 1.93 -1.07
N GLN A 229 46.31 2.78 -0.16
CA GLN A 229 45.80 4.11 -0.47
C GLN A 229 46.70 5.20 0.11
N LEU A 230 47.31 6.01 -0.76
CA LEU A 230 48.15 7.14 -0.34
C LEU A 230 47.30 8.22 0.36
N ARG A 231 47.81 8.74 1.48
CA ARG A 231 47.10 9.75 2.30
C ARG A 231 46.95 11.10 1.58
N ASN A 232 47.95 11.52 0.81
CA ASN A 232 47.90 12.81 0.10
C ASN A 232 47.11 12.67 -1.22
N MET A 233 45.80 12.90 -1.13
CA MET A 233 44.84 12.72 -2.23
C MET A 233 45.00 13.74 -3.37
N SER A 234 45.87 14.75 -3.24
CA SER A 234 46.10 15.77 -4.27
C SER A 234 47.10 15.33 -5.34
N TRP A 235 47.84 14.24 -5.11
CA TRP A 235 48.89 13.78 -6.02
C TRP A 235 48.36 12.80 -7.05
N ASN A 236 48.75 12.99 -8.31
CA ASN A 236 48.40 12.07 -9.38
C ASN A 236 49.40 10.91 -9.41
N ILE A 237 48.89 9.67 -9.43
CA ILE A 237 49.72 8.45 -9.40
C ILE A 237 50.70 8.33 -10.59
N PHE A 238 50.45 9.07 -11.68
CA PHE A 238 51.27 9.09 -12.90
C PHE A 238 52.32 10.20 -12.92
N GLN A 239 52.35 11.10 -11.92
CA GLN A 239 53.40 12.13 -11.81
C GLN A 239 54.68 11.52 -11.25
N THR A 240 55.83 12.08 -11.68
CA THR A 240 57.14 11.66 -11.16
C THR A 240 57.30 12.15 -9.71
N LEU A 241 58.16 11.48 -8.94
CA LEU A 241 58.42 11.86 -7.55
C LEU A 241 58.99 13.29 -7.45
N LYS A 242 59.80 13.71 -8.43
CA LYS A 242 60.31 15.08 -8.52
C LYS A 242 59.22 16.12 -8.80
N ASP A 243 58.27 15.83 -9.69
CA ASP A 243 57.14 16.73 -9.97
C ASP A 243 56.26 16.96 -8.72
N LEU A 244 56.29 16.00 -7.79
CA LEU A 244 55.57 16.02 -6.53
C LEU A 244 56.40 16.56 -5.36
N GLU A 245 57.62 17.03 -5.61
CA GLU A 245 58.56 17.54 -4.60
C GLU A 245 58.90 16.51 -3.50
N VAL A 246 58.84 15.21 -3.81
CA VAL A 246 59.22 14.13 -2.89
C VAL A 246 60.73 14.05 -2.83
N THR A 247 61.28 14.02 -1.61
CA THR A 247 62.73 13.93 -1.34
C THR A 247 63.05 12.68 -0.53
N ALA A 248 64.34 12.38 -0.33
CA ALA A 248 64.78 11.27 0.52
C ALA A 248 64.36 11.40 2.00
N GLU A 249 64.03 12.62 2.46
CA GLU A 249 63.52 12.88 3.81
C GLU A 249 61.99 12.75 3.91
N SER A 250 61.29 12.68 2.76
CA SER A 250 59.85 12.57 2.72
C SER A 250 59.39 11.18 3.18
N ILE A 251 58.29 11.13 3.95
CA ILE A 251 57.62 9.90 4.34
C ILE A 251 56.29 9.81 3.59
N LEU A 252 56.17 8.80 2.74
CA LEU A 252 54.94 8.52 2.01
C LEU A 252 54.01 7.64 2.85
N GLU A 253 52.89 8.19 3.30
CA GLU A 253 51.96 7.47 4.18
C GLU A 253 50.85 6.77 3.38
N PHE A 254 50.70 5.46 3.60
CA PHE A 254 49.71 4.60 2.96
C PHE A 254 48.75 4.01 4.01
N SER A 255 47.46 4.25 3.80
CA SER A 255 46.37 3.59 4.51
C SER A 255 45.98 2.28 3.83
N LEU A 256 45.35 1.39 4.58
CA LEU A 256 44.80 0.13 4.07
C LEU A 256 43.29 0.28 3.86
N SER A 257 42.85 0.16 2.61
CA SER A 257 41.42 0.24 2.27
C SER A 257 41.09 -0.50 0.99
N SER A 258 40.01 -1.28 1.02
CA SER A 258 39.41 -1.96 -0.14
C SER A 258 38.71 -1.02 -1.12
N PHE A 259 38.60 0.25 -0.75
CA PHE A 259 37.83 1.25 -1.47
C PHE A 259 38.76 2.23 -2.16
N THR A 260 38.29 2.73 -3.30
CA THR A 260 38.94 3.87 -3.93
C THR A 260 38.77 5.11 -3.06
N ASN A 261 39.51 6.16 -3.39
CA ASN A 261 39.38 7.46 -2.76
C ASN A 261 38.23 8.29 -3.36
N GLU A 262 37.64 7.84 -4.46
CA GLU A 262 36.56 8.52 -5.17
C GLU A 262 35.23 8.34 -4.47
N HIS A 263 34.56 9.44 -4.10
CA HIS A 263 33.25 9.38 -3.48
C HIS A 263 32.18 9.05 -4.53
N PRO A 264 31.53 7.87 -4.49
CA PRO A 264 30.45 7.55 -5.41
C PRO A 264 29.23 8.44 -5.14
N GLY A 265 28.48 8.79 -6.17
CA GLY A 265 27.20 9.48 -5.97
C GLY A 265 26.20 8.54 -5.28
N LEU A 266 25.39 9.06 -4.35
CA LEU A 266 24.37 8.28 -3.63
C LEU A 266 23.42 7.48 -4.55
N HIS A 267 23.20 7.98 -5.77
CA HIS A 267 22.36 7.30 -6.75
C HIS A 267 22.84 5.90 -7.13
N VAL A 268 24.17 5.63 -7.08
CA VAL A 268 24.78 4.33 -7.38
C VAL A 268 24.27 3.25 -6.42
N PHE A 269 23.95 3.63 -5.18
CA PHE A 269 23.40 2.72 -4.19
C PHE A 269 22.04 2.13 -4.60
N PHE A 270 21.29 2.79 -5.49
CA PHE A 270 19.97 2.34 -5.93
C PHE A 270 19.99 1.59 -7.27
N THR A 271 21.18 1.28 -7.81
CA THR A 271 21.32 0.46 -9.02
C THR A 271 21.13 -1.03 -8.70
N SER A 272 20.52 -1.82 -9.57
CA SER A 272 20.34 -3.27 -9.37
C SER A 272 21.61 -4.06 -9.74
N ASP A 273 22.66 -3.92 -8.93
CA ASP A 273 23.97 -4.57 -9.10
C ASP A 273 24.25 -5.70 -8.08
N VAL A 274 23.27 -6.03 -7.24
CA VAL A 274 23.31 -7.14 -6.29
C VAL A 274 22.23 -8.16 -6.67
N THR A 275 22.65 -9.41 -6.87
CA THR A 275 21.76 -10.53 -7.13
C THR A 275 21.21 -11.10 -5.82
N PRO A 276 19.89 -11.11 -5.59
CA PRO A 276 19.32 -11.70 -4.38
C PRO A 276 19.52 -13.23 -4.33
N SER A 277 19.67 -13.79 -3.13
CA SER A 277 19.76 -15.24 -2.90
C SER A 277 18.54 -16.00 -3.44
N VAL A 278 17.35 -15.40 -3.30
CA VAL A 278 16.12 -15.88 -3.93
C VAL A 278 15.83 -15.03 -5.16
N SER A 279 16.01 -15.61 -6.34
CA SER A 279 15.80 -14.94 -7.63
C SER A 279 14.47 -14.19 -7.66
N GLN A 280 14.50 -12.92 -8.03
CA GLN A 280 13.33 -12.07 -8.18
C GLN A 280 13.07 -11.76 -9.66
N THR A 281 11.83 -11.40 -10.01
CA THR A 281 11.52 -10.91 -11.35
C THR A 281 12.24 -9.59 -11.64
N LYS A 282 12.45 -9.28 -12.93
CA LYS A 282 13.00 -7.99 -13.37
C LYS A 282 12.14 -6.83 -12.84
N GLN A 283 10.82 -6.98 -12.90
CA GLN A 283 9.85 -6.04 -12.35
C GLN A 283 10.01 -5.89 -10.84
N GLY A 284 10.12 -6.99 -10.10
CA GLY A 284 10.32 -6.98 -8.66
C GLY A 284 11.56 -6.18 -8.24
N LEU A 285 12.72 -6.48 -8.84
CA LEU A 285 13.97 -5.74 -8.58
C LEU A 285 13.80 -4.23 -8.86
N SER A 286 13.18 -3.90 -9.98
CA SER A 286 12.92 -2.52 -10.36
C SER A 286 12.03 -1.79 -9.33
N VAL A 287 10.91 -2.41 -8.93
CA VAL A 287 9.98 -1.87 -7.91
C VAL A 287 10.68 -1.71 -6.56
N PHE A 288 11.47 -2.69 -6.13
CA PHE A 288 12.21 -2.65 -4.86
C PHE A 288 13.18 -1.46 -4.79
N TYR A 289 14.07 -1.31 -5.78
CA TYR A 289 15.04 -0.22 -5.77
C TYR A 289 14.39 1.15 -6.01
N ALA A 290 13.36 1.24 -6.85
CA ALA A 290 12.66 2.49 -7.11
C ALA A 290 11.88 2.99 -5.89
N THR A 291 11.20 2.10 -5.16
CA THR A 291 10.51 2.44 -3.91
C THR A 291 11.49 2.85 -2.82
N LEU A 292 12.59 2.12 -2.63
CA LEU A 292 13.64 2.47 -1.67
C LEU A 292 14.23 3.87 -1.96
N LYS A 293 14.54 4.15 -3.24
CA LYS A 293 15.04 5.47 -3.67
C LYS A 293 14.03 6.59 -3.42
N SER A 294 12.75 6.36 -3.75
CA SER A 294 11.68 7.33 -3.53
C SER A 294 11.51 7.70 -2.05
N ILE A 295 11.63 6.72 -1.15
CA ILE A 295 11.54 6.94 0.30
C ILE A 295 12.71 7.81 0.79
N VAL A 296 13.94 7.48 0.39
CA VAL A 296 15.14 8.23 0.78
C VAL A 296 15.10 9.68 0.26
N GLN A 297 14.53 9.90 -0.93
CA GLN A 297 14.47 11.23 -1.57
C GLN A 297 13.38 12.17 -1.00
N LYS A 298 12.27 11.65 -0.45
CA LYS A 298 11.12 12.50 -0.10
C LYS A 298 11.35 13.40 1.12
N GLN A 299 11.94 12.89 2.21
CA GLN A 299 12.28 13.64 3.43
C GLN A 299 13.25 12.81 4.33
N PRO A 300 14.57 13.08 4.39
CA PRO A 300 15.44 12.49 5.42
C PRO A 300 15.11 13.12 6.79
N GLY A 301 14.87 12.32 7.85
CA GLY A 301 14.60 12.88 9.18
C GLY A 301 14.04 11.93 10.25
N LYS A 302 13.61 12.51 11.39
CA LYS A 302 13.15 11.81 12.62
C LYS A 302 12.05 10.76 12.37
N GLN A 303 11.22 10.91 11.34
CA GLN A 303 10.18 9.93 11.00
C GLN A 303 10.77 8.62 10.48
N LEU A 304 11.83 8.65 9.66
CA LEU A 304 12.47 7.43 9.15
C LEU A 304 13.21 6.67 10.25
N LYS A 305 13.70 7.37 11.28
CA LYS A 305 14.28 6.73 12.47
C LYS A 305 13.28 5.79 13.18
N LYS A 306 11.99 6.15 13.22
CA LYS A 306 10.94 5.27 13.75
C LYS A 306 10.73 4.03 12.88
N VAL A 307 10.77 4.19 11.56
CA VAL A 307 10.66 3.07 10.61
C VAL A 307 11.80 2.09 10.80
N VAL A 308 13.04 2.59 10.92
CA VAL A 308 14.23 1.78 11.18
C VAL A 308 14.11 1.04 12.52
N GLY A 309 13.66 1.71 13.58
CA GLY A 309 13.42 1.08 14.89
C GLY A 309 12.35 -0.01 14.85
N TYR A 310 11.24 0.23 14.13
CA TYR A 310 10.21 -0.77 13.94
C TYR A 310 10.73 -1.99 13.17
N ILE A 311 11.52 -1.78 12.11
CA ILE A 311 12.16 -2.88 11.36
C ILE A 311 13.10 -3.67 12.27
N ARG A 312 13.84 -3.03 13.18
CA ARG A 312 14.66 -3.73 14.17
C ARG A 312 13.82 -4.59 15.11
N ASN A 313 12.71 -4.06 15.63
CA ASN A 313 11.76 -4.79 16.48
C ASN A 313 11.24 -6.06 15.78
N LEU A 314 11.00 -6.01 14.46
CA LEU A 314 10.51 -7.15 13.69
C LEU A 314 11.62 -8.14 13.30
N THR A 315 12.79 -7.66 12.91
CA THR A 315 13.80 -8.50 12.26
C THR A 315 14.87 -9.00 13.23
N GLY A 316 15.29 -8.19 14.20
CA GLY A 316 16.52 -8.44 14.96
C GLY A 316 17.78 -8.45 14.09
N CYS A 317 17.71 -7.99 12.84
CA CYS A 317 18.82 -8.06 11.89
C CYS A 317 19.66 -6.78 11.96
N HIS A 318 20.72 -6.79 12.75
CA HIS A 318 21.55 -5.59 12.96
C HIS A 318 22.19 -5.05 11.67
N PRO A 319 22.74 -5.87 10.75
CA PRO A 319 23.31 -5.35 9.50
C PRO A 319 22.28 -4.66 8.61
N LEU A 320 21.06 -5.20 8.52
CA LEU A 320 19.95 -4.59 7.78
C LEU A 320 19.64 -3.20 8.35
N VAL A 321 19.45 -3.13 9.67
CA VAL A 321 19.04 -1.91 10.36
C VAL A 321 20.13 -0.84 10.32
N GLN A 322 21.40 -1.22 10.53
CA GLN A 322 22.54 -0.32 10.41
C GLN A 322 22.64 0.29 9.01
N SER A 323 22.43 -0.54 7.97
CA SER A 323 22.47 -0.12 6.57
C SER A 323 21.31 0.82 6.24
N LEU A 324 20.09 0.52 6.72
CA LEU A 324 18.93 1.40 6.58
C LEU A 324 19.14 2.74 7.29
N TYR A 325 19.71 2.73 8.50
CA TYR A 325 19.96 3.96 9.26
C TYR A 325 20.93 4.89 8.53
N GLN A 326 22.05 4.36 8.02
CA GLN A 326 23.02 5.15 7.26
C GLN A 326 22.42 5.69 5.95
N LEU A 327 21.65 4.86 5.23
CA LEU A 327 21.03 5.27 3.98
C LEU A 327 19.90 6.30 4.18
N MET A 328 18.94 5.99 5.05
CA MET A 328 17.68 6.74 5.17
C MET A 328 17.76 7.92 6.14
N CYS A 329 18.50 7.78 7.24
CA CYS A 329 18.56 8.81 8.29
C CYS A 329 19.77 9.74 8.15
N ARG A 330 20.88 9.24 7.57
CA ARG A 330 22.14 9.99 7.44
C ARG A 330 22.45 10.41 6.01
N ASN A 331 21.77 9.84 5.02
CA ASN A 331 22.00 10.09 3.60
C ASN A 331 23.47 9.79 3.20
N GLU A 332 24.06 8.77 3.84
CA GLU A 332 25.43 8.31 3.60
C GLU A 332 25.45 7.19 2.54
N VAL A 333 26.51 7.14 1.73
CA VAL A 333 26.64 6.10 0.70
C VAL A 333 27.13 4.81 1.33
N GLY A 334 26.31 3.76 1.27
CA GLY A 334 26.65 2.44 1.78
C GLY A 334 27.57 1.63 0.87
N THR A 335 28.19 0.60 1.43
CA THR A 335 29.06 -0.36 0.71
C THR A 335 28.24 -1.46 0.02
N THR A 336 28.88 -2.25 -0.86
CA THR A 336 28.23 -3.40 -1.50
C THR A 336 27.71 -4.40 -0.47
N LEU A 337 28.46 -4.65 0.61
CA LEU A 337 28.03 -5.55 1.69
C LEU A 337 26.78 -5.04 2.41
N GLN A 338 26.69 -3.73 2.64
CA GLN A 338 25.51 -3.11 3.25
C GLN A 338 24.29 -3.19 2.34
N LYS A 339 24.51 -3.06 1.03
CA LYS A 339 23.47 -3.28 0.01
C LYS A 339 22.98 -4.73 0.00
N ILE A 340 23.88 -5.71 0.10
CA ILE A 340 23.52 -7.13 0.27
C ILE A 340 22.68 -7.32 1.54
N ALA A 341 23.08 -6.71 2.66
CA ALA A 341 22.32 -6.79 3.90
C ALA A 341 20.90 -6.22 3.77
N LEU A 342 20.71 -5.14 3.01
CA LEU A 342 19.40 -4.58 2.69
C LEU A 342 18.57 -5.51 1.82
N VAL A 343 19.14 -6.00 0.73
CA VAL A 343 18.42 -6.86 -0.24
C VAL A 343 17.96 -8.15 0.44
N GLU A 344 18.88 -8.86 1.10
CA GLU A 344 18.56 -10.13 1.76
C GLU A 344 17.64 -9.91 2.98
N GLY A 345 17.94 -8.90 3.80
CA GLY A 345 17.15 -8.60 4.99
C GLY A 345 15.71 -8.17 4.67
N LEU A 346 15.53 -7.27 3.70
CA LEU A 346 14.19 -6.84 3.30
C LEU A 346 13.43 -7.93 2.56
N TYR A 347 14.10 -8.80 1.79
CA TYR A 347 13.46 -9.98 1.22
C TYR A 347 12.79 -10.84 2.29
N PHE A 348 13.52 -11.23 3.33
CA PHE A 348 12.94 -12.05 4.41
C PHE A 348 11.82 -11.32 5.14
N LEU A 349 11.98 -10.02 5.42
CA LEU A 349 10.93 -9.23 6.07
C LEU A 349 9.67 -9.13 5.21
N PHE A 350 9.80 -8.80 3.93
CA PHE A 350 8.67 -8.68 3.01
C PHE A 350 8.00 -10.02 2.78
N ARG A 351 8.78 -11.09 2.65
CA ARG A 351 8.23 -12.44 2.54
C ARG A 351 7.37 -12.80 3.75
N GLU A 352 7.81 -12.47 4.96
CA GLU A 352 7.06 -12.74 6.19
C GLU A 352 5.83 -11.83 6.39
N LEU A 353 5.89 -10.58 5.92
CA LEU A 353 4.72 -9.72 5.87
C LEU A 353 3.64 -10.27 4.92
N LEU A 354 4.06 -10.93 3.84
CA LEU A 354 3.17 -11.46 2.81
C LEU A 354 2.75 -12.93 3.08
N SER A 355 3.54 -13.71 3.83
CA SER A 355 3.34 -15.16 4.07
C SER A 355 2.11 -15.50 4.92
N GLY A 356 1.46 -14.51 5.54
CA GLY A 356 0.20 -14.67 6.29
C GLY A 356 -1.06 -14.30 5.53
N LEU A 357 -0.96 -13.88 4.26
CA LEU A 357 -2.02 -13.20 3.53
C LEU A 357 -2.53 -14.03 2.36
N SER A 358 -3.37 -15.03 2.66
CA SER A 358 -4.18 -15.72 1.65
C SER A 358 -5.07 -14.71 0.93
N ARG A 359 -4.76 -14.42 -0.34
CA ARG A 359 -5.64 -13.65 -1.22
C ARG A 359 -6.76 -14.56 -1.70
N GLU A 360 -7.90 -13.96 -2.04
CA GLU A 360 -8.92 -14.53 -2.93
C GLU A 360 -8.40 -14.79 -4.37
N GLN A 361 -7.09 -14.67 -4.64
CA GLN A 361 -6.44 -14.69 -5.97
C GLN A 361 -5.12 -15.51 -6.07
N GLY A 362 -4.72 -16.29 -5.06
CA GLY A 362 -3.51 -17.14 -5.13
C GLY A 362 -2.36 -16.75 -4.19
N VAL A 363 -1.35 -17.62 -4.10
CA VAL A 363 -0.15 -17.49 -3.26
C VAL A 363 0.88 -16.62 -3.98
N ILE A 364 1.47 -15.62 -3.30
CA ILE A 364 2.61 -14.86 -3.86
C ILE A 364 3.81 -15.80 -3.90
N GLU A 365 4.39 -15.99 -5.07
CA GLU A 365 5.55 -16.86 -5.24
C GLU A 365 6.83 -16.19 -4.68
N ASP A 366 7.81 -17.00 -4.30
CA ASP A 366 9.06 -16.51 -3.69
C ASP A 366 9.81 -15.51 -4.60
N ASN A 367 9.65 -15.62 -5.92
CA ASN A 367 10.29 -14.76 -6.92
C ASN A 367 9.53 -13.44 -7.20
N GLU A 368 8.34 -13.25 -6.64
CA GLU A 368 7.48 -12.08 -6.88
C GLU A 368 7.40 -11.15 -5.67
N VAL A 369 8.08 -11.49 -4.56
CA VAL A 369 8.02 -10.75 -3.28
C VAL A 369 8.32 -9.26 -3.46
N PHE A 370 9.34 -8.93 -4.26
CA PHE A 370 9.72 -7.54 -4.48
C PHE A 370 8.75 -6.73 -5.35
N GLU A 371 7.84 -7.35 -6.09
CA GLU A 371 6.80 -6.63 -6.83
C GLU A 371 5.81 -5.91 -5.90
N GLU A 372 5.64 -6.43 -4.68
CA GLU A 372 4.78 -5.85 -3.64
C GLU A 372 5.55 -4.93 -2.67
N SER A 373 6.81 -4.55 -2.98
CA SER A 373 7.65 -3.71 -2.11
C SER A 373 6.97 -2.40 -1.71
N ALA A 374 6.24 -1.75 -2.63
CA ALA A 374 5.52 -0.50 -2.35
C ALA A 374 4.48 -0.67 -1.22
N VAL A 375 3.79 -1.82 -1.21
CA VAL A 375 2.77 -2.17 -0.23
C VAL A 375 3.41 -2.51 1.11
N CYS A 376 4.50 -3.29 1.10
CA CYS A 376 5.27 -3.58 2.31
C CYS A 376 5.81 -2.31 2.97
N TRP A 377 6.36 -1.38 2.18
CA TRP A 377 6.84 -0.09 2.68
C TRP A 377 5.72 0.78 3.25
N ALA A 378 4.58 0.88 2.55
CA ALA A 378 3.42 1.63 3.05
C ALA A 378 2.94 1.09 4.40
N TYR A 379 2.87 -0.23 4.55
CA TYR A 379 2.54 -0.88 5.82
C TYR A 379 3.56 -0.56 6.92
N LEU A 380 4.85 -0.81 6.68
CA LEU A 380 5.92 -0.56 7.65
C LEU A 380 5.93 0.91 8.12
N MET A 381 5.77 1.86 7.21
CA MET A 381 5.71 3.28 7.53
C MET A 381 4.45 3.65 8.33
N THR A 382 3.32 3.02 8.06
CA THR A 382 2.08 3.25 8.82
C THR A 382 2.20 2.72 10.24
N GLN A 383 2.68 1.48 10.41
CA GLN A 383 2.85 0.88 11.73
C GLN A 383 3.90 1.62 12.57
N ALA A 384 4.97 2.11 11.95
CA ALA A 384 6.01 2.84 12.64
C ALA A 384 5.56 4.21 13.21
N LYS A 385 4.37 4.73 12.87
CA LYS A 385 3.88 6.01 13.43
C LYS A 385 3.70 5.93 14.96
N ASP A 386 3.24 4.78 15.42
CA ASP A 386 2.89 4.51 16.83
C ASP A 386 4.10 4.05 17.67
N GLU A 387 5.26 3.83 17.03
CA GLU A 387 6.48 3.35 17.68
C GLU A 387 7.32 4.48 18.30
N ASP A 388 8.08 4.11 19.35
CA ASP A 388 9.06 4.99 19.99
C ASP A 388 10.47 4.77 19.41
N SER A 389 11.16 5.86 19.09
CA SER A 389 12.52 5.85 18.56
C SER A 389 13.61 5.73 19.64
N GLN A 390 13.24 5.61 20.92
CA GLN A 390 14.16 5.55 22.06
C GLN A 390 15.13 4.36 22.03
N HIS A 391 14.83 3.30 21.27
CA HIS A 391 15.71 2.13 21.15
C HIS A 391 16.83 2.31 20.11
N GLU A 392 16.72 3.31 19.24
CA GLU A 392 17.62 3.58 18.11
C GLU A 392 18.65 4.66 18.47
N ASN A 393 19.37 4.47 19.58
CA ASN A 393 20.38 5.42 20.03
C ASN A 393 21.77 4.97 19.60
N PHE A 394 22.47 5.90 18.95
CA PHE A 394 23.80 5.69 18.41
C PHE A 394 24.79 6.66 19.05
N ALA A 395 25.96 6.15 19.38
CA ALA A 395 27.14 6.94 19.67
C ALA A 395 27.92 7.12 18.37
N THR A 396 28.19 8.38 18.01
CA THR A 396 29.01 8.70 16.85
C THR A 396 30.49 8.50 17.18
N VAL A 397 31.14 7.65 16.40
CA VAL A 397 32.59 7.40 16.43
C VAL A 397 33.23 8.20 15.30
N SER A 398 34.09 9.17 15.62
CA SER A 398 34.84 9.94 14.61
C SER A 398 35.95 9.07 14.02
N LEU A 399 36.10 9.12 12.69
CA LEU A 399 37.21 8.49 11.95
C LEU A 399 38.27 9.51 11.52
N HIS A 400 38.13 10.75 11.97
CA HIS A 400 39.04 11.85 11.71
C HIS A 400 39.59 12.42 13.02
N CYS A 401 40.85 12.81 12.96
CA CYS A 401 41.51 13.57 14.00
C CYS A 401 41.20 15.05 13.79
N GLU A 402 40.58 15.69 14.78
CA GLU A 402 40.22 17.11 14.70
C GLU A 402 41.46 18.00 14.58
N GLU A 403 42.55 17.61 15.25
CA GLU A 403 43.79 18.38 15.33
C GLU A 403 44.61 18.36 14.05
N THR A 404 44.59 17.24 13.32
CA THR A 404 45.27 17.13 12.01
C THR A 404 44.35 17.44 10.84
N GLY A 405 43.03 17.49 11.06
CA GLY A 405 42.02 17.65 10.01
C GLY A 405 41.91 16.46 9.04
N GLY A 406 42.66 15.39 9.28
CA GLY A 406 42.75 14.21 8.41
C GLY A 406 42.10 12.96 8.98
N ARG A 407 41.87 11.96 8.11
CA ARG A 407 41.47 10.61 8.51
C ARG A 407 42.58 9.98 9.36
N PHE A 408 42.20 9.24 10.39
CA PHE A 408 43.14 8.52 11.24
C PHE A 408 43.94 7.47 10.45
N MET A 409 45.24 7.38 10.74
CA MET A 409 46.18 6.37 10.25
C MET A 409 46.60 5.43 11.38
N GLU A 410 47.17 5.97 12.44
CA GLU A 410 47.58 5.25 13.64
C GLU A 410 46.88 5.88 14.85
N PRO A 411 45.57 5.63 15.03
CA PRO A 411 44.81 6.23 16.12
C PRO A 411 45.26 5.67 17.47
N VAL A 412 45.59 6.56 18.41
CA VAL A 412 46.10 6.23 19.75
C VAL A 412 45.31 6.92 20.84
N ARG A 413 45.25 6.29 22.00
CA ARG A 413 44.77 6.86 23.27
C ARG A 413 45.94 7.08 24.20
N ILE A 414 45.91 8.23 24.88
CA ILE A 414 47.02 8.71 25.70
C ILE A 414 46.52 9.07 27.09
N GLY A 415 47.12 8.45 28.11
CA GLY A 415 46.78 8.71 29.51
C GLY A 415 45.28 8.56 29.81
N GLU A 416 44.72 9.56 30.49
CA GLU A 416 43.28 9.66 30.82
C GLU A 416 42.50 10.55 29.85
N GLN A 417 43.07 10.90 28.69
CA GLN A 417 42.40 11.76 27.73
C GLN A 417 41.15 11.04 27.17
N PRO A 418 39.97 11.68 27.15
CA PRO A 418 38.73 11.03 26.72
C PRO A 418 38.65 10.81 25.19
N GLY A 419 39.53 11.43 24.40
CA GLY A 419 39.54 11.38 22.93
C GLY A 419 40.61 10.46 22.33
N VAL A 420 40.52 10.23 21.02
CA VAL A 420 41.50 9.50 20.21
C VAL A 420 42.31 10.52 19.41
N LEU A 421 43.63 10.36 19.39
CA LEU A 421 44.56 11.24 18.67
C LEU A 421 45.32 10.48 17.60
N GLU A 422 45.88 11.22 16.63
CA GLU A 422 46.78 10.65 15.63
C GLU A 422 48.19 10.49 16.24
N LYS A 423 48.82 9.32 16.05
CA LYS A 423 50.14 9.06 16.64
C LYS A 423 51.20 10.04 16.16
N SER A 424 51.24 10.36 14.87
CA SER A 424 52.23 11.29 14.31
C SER A 424 52.08 12.71 14.87
N TYR A 425 50.85 13.16 15.10
CA TYR A 425 50.56 14.45 15.75
C TYR A 425 51.12 14.51 17.16
N VAL A 426 50.90 13.45 17.95
CA VAL A 426 51.38 13.37 19.33
C VAL A 426 52.90 13.37 19.38
N LEU A 427 53.55 12.56 18.54
CA LEU A 427 55.01 12.48 18.47
C LEU A 427 55.63 13.79 18.01
N GLN A 428 54.98 14.52 17.10
CA GLN A 428 55.42 15.85 16.70
C GLN A 428 55.37 16.83 17.88
N ARG A 429 54.25 16.92 18.60
CA ARG A 429 54.12 17.80 19.78
C ARG A 429 55.06 17.42 20.92
N TYR A 430 55.33 16.13 21.09
CA TYR A 430 56.32 15.64 22.04
C TYR A 430 57.74 16.12 21.69
N LYS A 431 58.12 16.08 20.41
CA LYS A 431 59.42 16.60 19.94
C LYS A 431 59.53 18.12 20.09
N GLU A 432 58.42 18.84 19.93
CA GLU A 432 58.34 20.30 20.05
C GLU A 432 58.20 20.78 21.52
N GLU A 433 58.16 19.86 22.49
CA GLU A 433 57.87 20.11 23.92
C GLU A 433 56.57 20.91 24.17
N ASP A 434 55.62 20.83 23.23
CA ASP A 434 54.35 21.55 23.28
C ASP A 434 53.27 20.74 24.03
N LYS A 435 52.41 21.42 24.79
CA LYS A 435 51.43 20.76 25.66
C LYS A 435 50.13 20.43 24.92
N ILE A 436 49.82 19.14 24.82
CA ILE A 436 48.45 18.69 24.54
C ILE A 436 47.62 18.83 25.83
N PRO A 437 46.43 19.49 25.80
CA PRO A 437 45.58 19.64 26.96
C PRO A 437 45.27 18.29 27.64
N ASN A 438 45.44 18.23 28.96
CA ASN A 438 45.23 17.04 29.81
C ASN A 438 46.22 15.87 29.58
N CYS A 439 47.37 16.10 28.93
CA CYS A 439 48.45 15.10 28.80
C CYS A 439 49.72 15.54 29.54
N THR A 440 50.42 14.59 30.16
CA THR A 440 51.79 14.79 30.69
C THR A 440 52.82 14.43 29.62
N LEU A 441 54.03 15.02 29.66
CA LEU A 441 55.14 14.65 28.76
C LEU A 441 55.44 13.14 28.81
N GLU A 442 55.35 12.51 29.98
CA GLU A 442 55.50 11.05 30.13
C GLU A 442 54.41 10.27 29.39
N SER A 443 53.16 10.74 29.42
CA SER A 443 52.07 10.09 28.69
C SER A 443 52.19 10.25 27.17
N MET A 444 52.86 11.30 26.69
CA MET A 444 53.06 11.57 25.26
C MET A 444 54.19 10.74 24.63
N ALA A 445 55.05 10.10 25.44
CA ALA A 445 56.10 9.22 24.95
C ALA A 445 55.52 8.01 24.20
N GLU A 446 56.18 7.59 23.11
CA GLU A 446 55.69 6.52 22.23
C GLU A 446 55.38 5.21 22.98
N THR A 447 56.16 4.91 24.03
CA THR A 447 55.99 3.72 24.87
C THR A 447 54.71 3.72 25.71
N ALA A 448 54.09 4.88 25.92
CA ALA A 448 52.86 5.03 26.70
C ALA A 448 51.57 5.00 25.84
N HIS A 449 51.70 5.01 24.51
CA HIS A 449 50.56 5.04 23.59
C HIS A 449 49.81 3.71 23.61
N LYS A 450 48.48 3.78 23.71
CA LYS A 450 47.60 2.61 23.52
C LYS A 450 46.91 2.72 22.17
N ARG A 451 47.00 1.69 21.34
CA ARG A 451 46.28 1.65 20.05
C ARG A 451 44.77 1.74 20.28
N ALA A 452 44.08 2.55 19.47
CA ALA A 452 42.64 2.64 19.48
C ALA A 452 42.05 1.57 18.54
N THR A 453 42.13 0.30 18.94
CA THR A 453 41.78 -0.87 18.13
C THR A 453 40.33 -0.88 17.65
N ASP A 454 39.40 -0.27 18.41
CA ASP A 454 38.01 -0.07 18.03
C ASP A 454 37.84 0.89 16.85
N ILE A 455 38.69 1.93 16.74
CA ILE A 455 38.72 2.86 15.61
C ILE A 455 39.40 2.20 14.41
N GLU A 456 40.55 1.54 14.63
CA GLU A 456 41.29 0.81 13.59
C GLU A 456 40.40 -0.21 12.89
N LYS A 457 39.60 -0.96 13.67
CA LYS A 457 38.64 -1.92 13.14
C LYS A 457 37.61 -1.29 12.19
N VAL A 458 37.12 -0.09 12.52
CA VAL A 458 36.16 0.64 11.67
C VAL A 458 36.84 1.23 10.44
N LEU A 459 38.08 1.72 10.57
CA LEU A 459 38.85 2.28 9.45
C LEU A 459 39.06 1.24 8.33
N LEU A 460 39.36 -0.01 8.69
CA LEU A 460 39.56 -1.12 7.73
C LEU A 460 38.26 -1.57 7.05
N SER A 461 37.11 -1.31 7.67
CA SER A 461 35.79 -1.77 7.20
C SER A 461 34.94 -0.65 6.57
N THR A 462 35.44 0.58 6.50
CA THR A 462 34.70 1.73 5.98
C THR A 462 35.46 2.47 4.88
N PRO A 463 34.78 2.99 3.86
CA PRO A 463 35.44 3.78 2.83
C PRO A 463 36.16 5.03 3.36
N PRO A 464 37.23 5.49 2.69
CA PRO A 464 38.00 6.68 3.09
C PRO A 464 37.15 7.94 3.27
N TRP A 465 36.09 8.11 2.46
CA TRP A 465 35.20 9.26 2.49
C TRP A 465 34.20 9.26 3.67
N VAL A 466 34.03 8.14 4.38
CA VAL A 466 33.16 8.06 5.56
C VAL A 466 33.84 8.71 6.75
N LYS A 467 33.26 9.80 7.28
CA LYS A 467 33.89 10.60 8.35
C LYS A 467 33.64 10.09 9.76
N SER A 468 32.55 9.37 9.96
CA SER A 468 32.14 8.86 11.27
C SER A 468 31.31 7.60 11.12
N PHE A 469 31.36 6.71 12.10
CA PHE A 469 30.53 5.51 12.17
C PHE A 469 29.59 5.56 13.38
N GLN A 470 28.38 5.00 13.25
CA GLN A 470 27.37 5.04 14.29
C GLN A 470 27.35 3.72 15.04
N LYS A 471 27.81 3.72 16.28
CA LYS A 471 27.85 2.52 17.14
C LYS A 471 26.62 2.48 18.03
N TRP A 472 26.02 1.32 18.20
CA TRP A 472 24.82 1.19 19.03
C TRP A 472 25.16 1.42 20.51
N THR A 473 24.29 2.13 21.23
CA THR A 473 24.41 2.25 22.70
C THR A 473 23.47 1.32 23.45
N SER A 474 22.53 0.69 22.75
CA SER A 474 21.37 -0.03 23.30
C SER A 474 21.25 -1.47 22.77
N TYR A 475 22.35 -2.22 22.70
CA TYR A 475 22.38 -3.58 22.10
C TYR A 475 21.33 -4.54 22.66
N GLY A 476 21.09 -4.54 23.97
CA GLY A 476 20.21 -5.51 24.63
C GLY A 476 18.74 -5.10 24.80
N HIS A 477 18.33 -3.93 24.29
CA HIS A 477 16.99 -3.41 24.54
C HIS A 477 15.91 -4.00 23.62
N VAL A 478 16.31 -4.57 22.48
CA VAL A 478 15.41 -5.16 21.48
C VAL A 478 16.10 -6.39 20.87
N THR A 479 15.58 -7.59 21.14
CA THR A 479 16.10 -8.84 20.56
C THR A 479 15.49 -9.18 19.20
N GLY A 480 14.47 -8.43 18.78
CA GLY A 480 13.75 -8.64 17.51
C GLY A 480 12.88 -9.90 17.52
N SER A 481 11.83 -9.96 16.68
CA SER A 481 11.02 -11.19 16.53
C SER A 481 11.60 -12.20 15.53
N ASN A 482 12.86 -12.05 15.11
CA ASN A 482 13.56 -12.90 14.14
C ASN A 482 12.71 -13.14 12.87
N PHE A 483 12.25 -12.04 12.28
CA PHE A 483 11.39 -12.01 11.08
C PHE A 483 10.01 -12.64 11.27
N ARG A 484 9.62 -13.06 12.48
CA ARG A 484 8.26 -13.56 12.73
C ARG A 484 7.32 -12.37 12.85
N VAL A 485 6.57 -12.13 11.78
CA VAL A 485 5.52 -11.10 11.76
C VAL A 485 4.17 -11.78 11.73
N LYS A 486 3.23 -11.31 12.58
CA LYS A 486 1.82 -11.65 12.44
C LYS A 486 1.15 -10.44 11.79
N PRO A 487 0.95 -10.43 10.46
CA PRO A 487 0.24 -9.33 9.84
C PRO A 487 -1.19 -9.30 10.40
N GLU A 488 -1.53 -8.26 11.15
CA GLU A 488 -2.89 -8.05 11.70
C GLU A 488 -3.89 -7.64 10.60
N LYS A 489 -3.38 -7.29 9.41
CA LYS A 489 -4.13 -6.71 8.31
C LYS A 489 -4.02 -7.57 7.05
N THR A 490 -5.11 -7.64 6.29
CA THR A 490 -5.14 -8.32 4.99
C THR A 490 -4.32 -7.54 3.95
N LEU A 491 -3.87 -8.21 2.88
CA LEU A 491 -3.15 -7.55 1.77
C LEU A 491 -4.00 -6.42 1.15
N ALA A 492 -5.33 -6.58 1.10
CA ALA A 492 -6.24 -5.53 0.64
C ALA A 492 -6.15 -4.27 1.50
N LYS A 493 -6.15 -4.42 2.84
CA LYS A 493 -5.97 -3.30 3.77
C LYS A 493 -4.58 -2.65 3.65
N MET A 494 -3.53 -3.45 3.45
CA MET A 494 -2.18 -2.90 3.19
C MET A 494 -2.14 -2.09 1.87
N LYS A 495 -2.86 -2.54 0.83
CA LYS A 495 -3.00 -1.80 -0.44
C LYS A 495 -3.82 -0.52 -0.29
N GLU A 496 -4.81 -0.49 0.60
CA GLU A 496 -5.52 0.76 0.95
C GLU A 496 -4.57 1.78 1.60
N GLU A 497 -3.66 1.35 2.47
CA GLU A 497 -2.67 2.24 3.11
C GLU A 497 -1.71 2.89 2.11
N LEU A 498 -1.44 2.24 0.97
CA LEU A 498 -0.63 2.81 -0.10
C LEU A 498 -1.19 4.15 -0.62
N SER A 499 -2.50 4.36 -0.53
CA SER A 499 -3.16 5.64 -0.89
C SER A 499 -2.68 6.83 -0.04
N SER A 500 -2.22 6.58 1.18
CA SER A 500 -1.67 7.61 2.07
C SER A 500 -0.24 8.04 1.70
N TYR A 501 0.41 7.34 0.75
CA TYR A 501 1.80 7.59 0.37
C TYR A 501 1.95 7.79 -1.16
N PRO A 502 1.55 8.95 -1.71
CA PRO A 502 1.53 9.20 -3.17
C PRO A 502 2.87 8.93 -3.90
N HIS A 503 4.00 9.18 -3.25
CA HIS A 503 5.35 8.92 -3.78
C HIS A 503 5.71 7.44 -3.99
N LEU A 504 4.93 6.51 -3.43
CA LEU A 504 5.06 5.07 -3.64
C LEU A 504 4.03 4.55 -4.66
N GLN A 505 3.16 5.42 -5.16
CA GLN A 505 2.22 5.08 -6.21
C GLN A 505 2.85 5.33 -7.57
N VAL A 506 2.60 4.40 -8.50
CA VAL A 506 3.04 4.56 -9.89
C VAL A 506 2.26 5.70 -10.51
N THR A 507 2.95 6.81 -10.68
CA THR A 507 2.49 7.99 -11.36
C THR A 507 2.58 7.75 -12.87
N PRO A 508 1.47 7.96 -13.57
CA PRO A 508 1.46 7.68 -14.98
C PRO A 508 2.10 8.78 -15.85
N PRO A 509 2.75 8.40 -16.99
CA PRO A 509 3.51 9.34 -17.84
C PRO A 509 2.78 10.63 -18.21
N LEU A 510 1.50 10.58 -18.59
CA LEU A 510 0.76 11.79 -19.01
C LEU A 510 0.38 12.70 -17.83
N THR A 511 0.09 12.13 -16.66
CA THR A 511 -0.19 12.91 -15.44
C THR A 511 1.05 13.69 -14.99
N LEU A 512 2.26 13.21 -15.28
CA LEU A 512 3.50 13.94 -14.99
C LEU A 512 3.56 15.31 -15.69
N LYS A 513 2.83 15.53 -16.79
CA LYS A 513 2.76 16.85 -17.43
C LYS A 513 2.15 17.91 -16.51
N GLU A 514 1.18 17.52 -15.70
CA GLU A 514 0.42 18.41 -14.82
C GLU A 514 1.01 18.49 -13.40
N VAL A 515 1.81 17.49 -12.99
CA VAL A 515 2.47 17.47 -11.67
C VAL A 515 3.47 18.63 -11.56
N GLY A 516 3.40 19.37 -10.44
CA GLY A 516 4.35 20.42 -10.08
C GLY A 516 5.77 19.88 -9.81
N VAL A 517 6.72 20.75 -9.51
CA VAL A 517 8.15 20.40 -9.32
C VAL A 517 8.42 19.58 -8.04
N GLU A 518 7.42 19.31 -7.21
CA GLU A 518 7.63 18.81 -5.85
C GLU A 518 7.49 17.29 -5.69
N GLY A 519 8.65 16.64 -5.59
CA GLY A 519 8.83 15.32 -4.95
C GLY A 519 9.04 14.13 -5.89
N PRO A 520 9.73 13.07 -5.42
CA PRO A 520 9.93 11.87 -6.21
C PRO A 520 8.60 11.12 -6.40
N CYS A 521 8.37 10.63 -7.62
CA CYS A 521 7.25 9.73 -7.93
C CYS A 521 7.71 8.58 -8.82
N LEU A 522 7.05 7.44 -8.70
CA LEU A 522 7.39 6.24 -9.47
C LEU A 522 6.75 6.32 -10.86
N VAL A 523 7.45 5.89 -11.92
CA VAL A 523 6.95 5.98 -13.30
C VAL A 523 7.44 4.76 -14.08
N PHE A 524 6.59 4.10 -14.85
CA PHE A 524 7.05 3.02 -15.74
C PHE A 524 7.94 3.57 -16.87
N LEU A 525 9.05 2.91 -17.14
CA LEU A 525 9.94 3.13 -18.30
C LEU A 525 9.64 2.12 -19.44
N ASP A 526 9.21 0.92 -19.05
CA ASP A 526 8.62 -0.12 -19.90
C ASP A 526 7.65 -0.98 -19.06
N LYS A 527 7.09 -2.08 -19.62
CA LYS A 527 6.09 -2.91 -18.92
C LYS A 527 6.61 -3.52 -17.61
N ASP A 528 7.91 -3.78 -17.52
CA ASP A 528 8.55 -4.52 -16.43
C ASP A 528 9.65 -3.69 -15.75
N ASN A 529 9.73 -2.38 -16.04
CA ASN A 529 10.73 -1.48 -15.47
C ASN A 529 10.10 -0.19 -14.95
N LEU A 530 10.29 0.07 -13.66
CA LEU A 530 9.88 1.24 -12.92
C LEU A 530 11.08 2.15 -12.63
N GLY A 531 10.98 3.41 -13.04
CA GLY A 531 11.94 4.46 -12.73
C GLY A 531 11.42 5.43 -11.68
N VAL A 532 12.31 6.31 -11.22
CA VAL A 532 11.99 7.38 -10.26
C VAL A 532 12.14 8.74 -10.93
N PHE A 533 11.03 9.47 -11.03
CA PHE A 533 11.02 10.85 -11.53
C PHE A 533 11.86 11.76 -10.63
N GLN A 534 12.77 12.51 -11.22
CA GLN A 534 13.62 13.47 -10.51
C GLN A 534 13.14 14.90 -10.71
N THR A 535 13.07 15.35 -11.96
CA THR A 535 12.71 16.73 -12.31
C THR A 535 12.31 16.85 -13.77
N LYS A 536 11.62 17.94 -14.12
CA LYS A 536 11.32 18.30 -15.51
C LYS A 536 12.48 19.04 -16.15
N ASP A 537 12.63 18.90 -17.46
CA ASP A 537 13.53 19.74 -18.21
C ASP A 537 13.02 21.20 -18.20
N LYS A 538 13.88 22.12 -17.74
CA LYS A 538 13.52 23.54 -17.62
C LYS A 538 13.18 24.19 -18.96
N MET A 539 13.77 23.70 -20.05
CA MET A 539 13.58 24.25 -21.40
C MET A 539 12.45 23.53 -22.14
N HIS A 540 12.20 22.26 -21.84
CA HIS A 540 11.21 21.42 -22.52
C HIS A 540 10.30 20.71 -21.51
N PRO A 541 9.16 21.32 -21.12
CA PRO A 541 8.27 20.76 -20.10
C PRO A 541 7.70 19.37 -20.40
N GLN A 542 7.68 18.97 -21.68
CA GLN A 542 7.32 17.63 -22.14
C GLN A 542 8.39 16.55 -21.84
N LYS A 543 9.59 16.94 -21.42
CA LYS A 543 10.70 16.05 -21.08
C LYS A 543 10.94 15.98 -19.58
N ALA A 544 11.26 14.79 -19.10
CA ALA A 544 11.52 14.52 -17.70
C ALA A 544 12.79 13.69 -17.51
N TYR A 545 13.54 13.99 -16.47
CA TYR A 545 14.68 13.19 -16.02
C TYR A 545 14.18 12.10 -15.08
N ILE A 546 14.27 10.85 -15.53
CA ILE A 546 13.83 9.65 -14.80
C ILE A 546 15.06 8.79 -14.52
N PHE A 547 15.26 8.39 -13.28
CA PHE A 547 16.33 7.47 -12.90
C PHE A 547 15.87 6.03 -13.07
N ASP A 548 16.57 5.27 -13.91
CA ASP A 548 16.36 3.83 -14.09
C ASP A 548 17.21 3.07 -13.07
N CYS A 549 16.55 2.41 -12.12
CA CYS A 549 17.22 1.63 -11.09
C CYS A 549 17.88 0.35 -11.64
N LEU A 550 17.46 -0.18 -12.78
CA LEU A 550 18.09 -1.38 -13.35
C LEU A 550 19.42 -1.03 -14.04
N SER A 551 19.45 0.03 -14.85
CA SER A 551 20.68 0.45 -15.53
C SER A 551 21.57 1.41 -14.71
N GLY A 552 21.02 2.04 -13.67
CA GLY A 552 21.71 3.06 -12.87
C GLY A 552 21.86 4.41 -13.57
N LYS A 553 21.20 4.63 -14.71
CA LYS A 553 21.32 5.85 -15.53
C LYS A 553 20.13 6.77 -15.33
N VAL A 554 20.37 8.08 -15.51
CA VAL A 554 19.31 9.07 -15.64
C VAL A 554 18.97 9.20 -17.12
N GLU A 555 17.74 8.86 -17.47
CA GLU A 555 17.21 9.00 -18.83
C GLU A 555 16.43 10.33 -18.94
N ASN A 556 16.71 11.09 -20.01
CA ASN A 556 15.89 12.24 -20.39
C ASN A 556 14.81 11.76 -21.36
N VAL A 557 13.60 11.57 -20.85
CA VAL A 557 12.51 10.89 -21.56
C VAL A 557 11.43 11.90 -21.96
N ASP A 558 10.98 11.84 -23.22
CA ASP A 558 9.78 12.57 -23.64
C ASP A 558 8.53 11.85 -23.14
N LEU A 559 7.71 12.55 -22.37
CA LEU A 559 6.53 12.00 -21.71
C LEU A 559 5.46 11.52 -22.72
N ASN A 560 5.40 12.09 -23.93
CA ASN A 560 4.49 11.63 -24.99
C ASN A 560 4.98 10.35 -25.65
N GLU A 561 6.28 10.25 -25.90
CA GLU A 561 6.86 9.04 -26.48
C GLU A 561 6.78 7.87 -25.50
N LEU A 562 7.08 8.14 -24.23
CA LEU A 562 6.94 7.17 -23.15
C LEU A 562 5.49 6.73 -22.97
N SER A 563 4.53 7.66 -23.05
CA SER A 563 3.12 7.31 -22.97
C SER A 563 2.71 6.41 -24.14
N ASN A 564 3.13 6.74 -25.36
CA ASN A 564 2.86 5.91 -26.54
C ASN A 564 3.48 4.51 -26.41
N LYS A 565 4.74 4.42 -25.96
CA LYS A 565 5.48 3.16 -25.78
C LYS A 565 4.80 2.22 -24.78
N LEU A 566 4.29 2.76 -23.69
CA LEU A 566 3.62 1.99 -22.63
C LEU A 566 2.16 1.65 -22.96
N GLY A 567 1.65 2.09 -24.11
CA GLY A 567 0.21 2.03 -24.37
C GLY A 567 -0.57 2.87 -23.36
N ASP A 568 0.06 3.89 -22.79
CA ASP A 568 -0.59 4.92 -22.01
C ASP A 568 -1.31 5.88 -22.97
N VAL A 569 -2.39 5.36 -23.57
CA VAL A 569 -3.33 6.09 -24.43
C VAL A 569 -4.28 6.97 -23.61
N ARG A 570 -3.82 7.51 -22.47
CA ARG A 570 -4.60 8.49 -21.70
C ARG A 570 -4.64 9.87 -22.35
N THR A 571 -5.16 9.90 -23.57
CA THR A 571 -6.38 10.68 -23.83
C THR A 571 -7.58 9.75 -23.53
N ASP A 572 -7.69 9.34 -22.27
CA ASP A 572 -8.54 8.32 -21.63
C ASP A 572 -9.39 7.44 -22.56
N GLN A 573 -8.96 6.20 -22.89
CA GLN A 573 -9.83 5.10 -23.38
C GLN A 573 -9.25 3.66 -23.20
N ALA A 574 -8.52 3.37 -22.12
CA ALA A 574 -8.44 1.99 -21.61
C ALA A 574 -9.40 1.88 -20.43
N LEU A 575 -10.24 0.85 -20.43
CA LEU A 575 -11.30 0.57 -19.45
C LEU A 575 -10.70 0.36 -18.04
N ARG A 576 -10.24 1.44 -17.40
CA ARG A 576 -9.77 1.47 -16.01
C ARG A 576 -11.00 1.50 -15.13
N ILE A 577 -11.55 0.33 -14.93
CA ILE A 577 -12.62 0.09 -13.98
C ILE A 577 -11.98 -0.10 -12.62
N SER A 578 -12.23 0.84 -11.71
CA SER A 578 -11.76 0.74 -10.33
C SER A 578 -12.54 -0.31 -9.53
N ARG A 579 -13.77 -0.63 -9.95
CA ARG A 579 -14.66 -1.59 -9.28
C ARG A 579 -15.45 -2.44 -10.27
N THR A 580 -15.58 -3.75 -10.05
CA THR A 580 -16.40 -4.63 -10.90
C THR A 580 -17.78 -4.01 -11.20
N PRO A 581 -18.11 -3.73 -12.47
CA PRO A 581 -19.31 -2.98 -12.82
C PRO A 581 -20.54 -3.86 -12.68
N GLN A 582 -21.58 -3.35 -12.04
CA GLN A 582 -22.88 -4.01 -11.94
C GLN A 582 -23.73 -3.77 -13.20
N GLU A 583 -23.53 -2.64 -13.87
CA GLU A 583 -24.24 -2.25 -15.08
C GLU A 583 -23.29 -1.55 -16.08
N ALA A 584 -23.46 -1.85 -17.37
CA ALA A 584 -22.77 -1.19 -18.47
C ALA A 584 -23.80 -0.53 -19.38
N ILE A 585 -23.68 0.79 -19.54
CA ILE A 585 -24.66 1.63 -20.25
C ILE A 585 -23.99 2.19 -21.51
N MET A 586 -24.48 1.78 -22.66
CA MET A 586 -24.14 2.41 -23.93
C MET A 586 -25.13 3.53 -24.21
N VAL A 587 -24.66 4.78 -24.20
CA VAL A 587 -25.46 5.95 -24.52
C VAL A 587 -25.43 6.19 -26.02
N LEU A 588 -26.59 6.13 -26.67
CA LEU A 588 -26.78 6.53 -28.06
C LEU A 588 -27.37 7.94 -28.08
N LEU A 589 -26.59 8.89 -28.58
CA LEU A 589 -27.01 10.28 -28.66
C LEU A 589 -27.16 10.70 -30.13
N ASP A 590 -28.39 11.04 -30.49
CA ASP A 590 -28.73 11.55 -31.80
C ASP A 590 -28.24 12.99 -31.97
N SER A 591 -27.45 13.19 -33.01
CA SER A 591 -26.93 14.48 -33.45
C SER A 591 -27.26 14.74 -34.91
N SER A 592 -28.27 14.08 -35.47
CA SER A 592 -28.72 14.29 -36.84
C SER A 592 -29.23 15.72 -37.07
N GLY A 593 -29.44 16.09 -38.34
CA GLY A 593 -29.91 17.43 -38.70
C GLY A 593 -31.21 17.85 -38.00
N SER A 594 -32.13 16.91 -37.72
CA SER A 594 -33.41 17.18 -37.04
C SER A 594 -33.24 17.54 -35.56
N MET A 595 -32.09 17.22 -34.96
CA MET A 595 -31.75 17.63 -33.59
C MET A 595 -31.39 19.12 -33.46
N SER A 596 -31.25 19.83 -34.59
CA SER A 596 -31.13 21.30 -34.63
C SER A 596 -32.47 22.03 -34.59
N GLU A 597 -33.59 21.31 -34.67
CA GLU A 597 -34.92 21.89 -34.56
C GLU A 597 -35.24 22.33 -33.12
N LYS A 598 -36.18 23.26 -32.97
CA LYS A 598 -36.64 23.70 -31.65
C LYS A 598 -37.30 22.54 -30.90
N CYS A 599 -36.86 22.33 -29.66
CA CYS A 599 -37.46 21.37 -28.75
C CYS A 599 -38.86 21.86 -28.34
N CYS A 600 -39.86 21.00 -28.45
CA CYS A 600 -41.25 21.35 -28.16
C CYS A 600 -41.62 21.02 -26.71
N TYR A 601 -40.77 21.39 -25.75
CA TYR A 601 -41.21 21.50 -24.37
C TYR A 601 -41.90 22.86 -24.24
N SER A 602 -43.13 22.88 -23.70
CA SER A 602 -44.03 24.04 -23.67
C SER A 602 -43.42 25.37 -23.21
N ASP A 603 -42.31 25.33 -22.46
CA ASP A 603 -41.84 26.45 -21.65
C ASP A 603 -40.44 26.98 -22.04
N ILE A 604 -39.75 26.40 -23.05
CA ILE A 604 -38.37 26.82 -23.40
C ILE A 604 -38.08 26.81 -24.92
N THR A 605 -37.49 27.89 -25.44
CA THR A 605 -37.00 27.99 -26.83
C THR A 605 -35.53 27.56 -26.95
N MET A 606 -35.23 26.27 -26.81
CA MET A 606 -33.89 25.71 -27.10
C MET A 606 -33.96 24.65 -28.20
N ASP A 607 -32.84 24.33 -28.86
CA ASP A 607 -32.79 23.21 -29.81
C ASP A 607 -32.80 21.84 -29.08
N ARG A 608 -33.24 20.78 -29.78
CA ARG A 608 -33.38 19.43 -29.21
C ARG A 608 -32.05 18.90 -28.69
N LEU A 609 -30.94 19.13 -29.39
CA LEU A 609 -29.62 18.69 -28.97
C LEU A 609 -29.20 19.33 -27.63
N THR A 610 -29.43 20.63 -27.45
CA THR A 610 -29.14 21.35 -26.21
C THR A 610 -29.97 20.82 -25.05
N ALA A 611 -31.25 20.51 -25.28
CA ALA A 611 -32.09 19.87 -24.26
C ALA A 611 -31.51 18.50 -23.86
N VAL A 612 -31.12 17.67 -24.83
CA VAL A 612 -30.50 16.36 -24.56
C VAL A 612 -29.19 16.48 -23.77
N LYS A 613 -28.35 17.48 -24.08
CA LYS A 613 -27.11 17.75 -23.31
C LYS A 613 -27.42 18.06 -21.85
N GLN A 614 -28.42 18.90 -21.58
CA GLN A 614 -28.84 19.22 -20.20
C GLN A 614 -29.37 18.00 -19.44
N LEU A 615 -30.21 17.19 -20.09
CA LEU A 615 -30.74 15.95 -19.50
C LEU A 615 -29.61 14.97 -19.15
N PHE A 616 -28.59 14.84 -20.01
CA PHE A 616 -27.45 13.98 -19.73
C PHE A 616 -26.50 14.52 -18.68
N ASN A 617 -26.33 15.85 -18.57
CA ASN A 617 -25.56 16.42 -17.48
C ASN A 617 -26.24 16.10 -16.15
N SER A 618 -27.57 16.24 -16.05
CA SER A 618 -28.34 15.77 -14.89
C SER A 618 -28.16 14.26 -14.64
N PHE A 619 -28.27 13.42 -15.68
CA PHE A 619 -28.01 11.96 -15.56
C PHE A 619 -26.66 11.66 -14.92
N ALA A 620 -25.60 12.30 -15.42
CA ALA A 620 -24.22 12.08 -14.98
C ALA A 620 -24.03 12.59 -13.55
N ASP A 621 -24.50 13.79 -13.23
CA ASP A 621 -24.40 14.37 -11.89
C ASP A 621 -25.10 13.50 -10.84
N ARG A 622 -26.32 13.03 -11.15
CA ARG A 622 -27.08 12.15 -10.27
C ARG A 622 -26.44 10.76 -10.15
N SER A 623 -25.91 10.21 -11.24
CA SER A 623 -25.20 8.92 -11.21
C SER A 623 -23.94 8.99 -10.34
N MET A 624 -23.18 10.10 -10.41
CA MET A 624 -22.03 10.36 -9.54
C MET A 624 -22.46 10.49 -8.07
N ALA A 625 -23.49 11.29 -7.79
CA ALA A 625 -23.98 11.52 -6.44
C ALA A 625 -24.46 10.23 -5.76
N TYR A 626 -25.11 9.34 -6.51
CA TYR A 626 -25.57 8.06 -5.99
C TYR A 626 -24.49 6.97 -5.95
N ASN A 627 -23.31 7.21 -6.54
CA ASN A 627 -22.16 6.31 -6.56
C ASN A 627 -22.53 4.91 -7.08
N PHE A 628 -23.33 4.85 -8.14
CA PHE A 628 -23.67 3.59 -8.79
C PHE A 628 -22.40 2.94 -9.39
N HIS A 629 -22.36 1.60 -9.39
CA HIS A 629 -21.24 0.84 -9.97
C HIS A 629 -21.48 0.60 -11.47
N ASN A 630 -21.70 1.68 -12.22
CA ASN A 630 -22.00 1.66 -13.64
C ASN A 630 -20.86 2.24 -14.47
N ILE A 631 -20.62 1.64 -15.64
CA ILE A 631 -19.69 2.16 -16.65
C ILE A 631 -20.47 2.65 -17.85
N ILE A 632 -20.06 3.78 -18.42
CA ILE A 632 -20.82 4.46 -19.46
C ILE A 632 -19.93 4.70 -20.68
N ALA A 633 -20.49 4.44 -21.87
CA ALA A 633 -19.88 4.73 -23.17
C ALA A 633 -20.79 5.64 -23.99
N LEU A 634 -20.23 6.41 -24.93
CA LEU A 634 -20.95 7.34 -25.80
C LEU A 634 -20.77 6.98 -27.27
N VAL A 635 -21.88 6.78 -27.96
CA VAL A 635 -21.96 6.67 -29.41
C VAL A 635 -22.79 7.82 -29.94
N ARG A 636 -22.21 8.53 -30.91
CA ARG A 636 -22.87 9.59 -31.66
C ARG A 636 -23.54 9.00 -32.91
N ILE A 637 -24.79 9.40 -33.14
CA ILE A 637 -25.55 9.11 -34.36
C ILE A 637 -25.61 10.40 -35.19
N GLY A 638 -25.11 10.36 -36.43
CA GLY A 638 -25.10 11.48 -37.37
C GLY A 638 -24.80 10.95 -38.79
N GLY A 639 -24.02 11.68 -39.58
CA GLY A 639 -23.60 11.21 -40.92
C GLY A 639 -23.00 9.80 -40.96
N ASP A 640 -22.36 9.39 -39.87
CA ASP A 640 -21.90 8.05 -39.58
C ASP A 640 -22.02 7.72 -38.08
N VAL A 641 -22.07 6.43 -37.73
CA VAL A 641 -22.09 5.98 -36.32
C VAL A 641 -20.65 5.96 -35.80
N LYS A 642 -20.35 6.78 -34.78
CA LYS A 642 -19.02 6.86 -34.18
C LYS A 642 -19.05 6.69 -32.67
N ILE A 643 -18.14 5.89 -32.14
CA ILE A 643 -17.84 5.83 -30.70
C ILE A 643 -17.03 7.08 -30.36
N ILE A 644 -17.60 7.96 -29.54
CA ILE A 644 -16.93 9.18 -29.05
C ILE A 644 -16.19 8.90 -27.76
N HIS A 645 -16.83 8.12 -26.87
CA HIS A 645 -16.25 7.72 -25.60
C HIS A 645 -16.41 6.21 -25.40
N THR A 646 -15.32 5.47 -25.17
CA THR A 646 -15.41 4.08 -24.70
C THR A 646 -15.87 4.04 -23.24
N PHE A 647 -16.24 2.85 -22.76
CA PHE A 647 -16.73 2.66 -21.40
C PHE A 647 -15.76 3.21 -20.34
N THR A 648 -16.28 4.05 -19.45
CA THR A 648 -15.51 4.74 -18.41
C THR A 648 -16.33 4.86 -17.12
N GLU A 649 -15.64 4.99 -15.98
CA GLU A 649 -16.22 5.43 -14.69
C GLU A 649 -16.07 6.96 -14.50
N ASN A 650 -15.27 7.63 -15.34
CA ASN A 650 -15.04 9.07 -15.29
C ASN A 650 -16.16 9.83 -16.01
N LEU A 651 -17.25 10.08 -15.27
CA LEU A 651 -18.41 10.83 -15.73
C LEU A 651 -18.11 12.30 -16.11
N PRO A 652 -17.21 13.04 -15.44
CA PRO A 652 -16.84 14.38 -15.86
C PRO A 652 -16.24 14.46 -17.27
N LYS A 653 -15.36 13.52 -17.64
CA LYS A 653 -14.82 13.45 -19.00
C LYS A 653 -15.91 13.12 -20.04
N PHE A 654 -16.83 12.25 -19.66
CA PHE A 654 -17.98 11.92 -20.49
C PHE A 654 -18.87 13.15 -20.75
N GLN A 655 -19.14 13.98 -19.74
CA GLN A 655 -19.87 15.25 -19.89
C GLN A 655 -19.18 16.19 -20.89
N GLN A 656 -17.86 16.38 -20.78
CA GLN A 656 -17.10 17.20 -21.73
C GLN A 656 -17.25 16.70 -23.17
N SER A 657 -17.31 15.38 -23.37
CA SER A 657 -17.46 14.79 -24.70
C SER A 657 -18.84 15.11 -25.31
N ILE A 658 -19.89 15.11 -24.49
CA ILE A 658 -21.26 15.48 -24.90
C ILE A 658 -21.33 16.96 -25.27
N ASP A 659 -20.70 17.85 -24.49
CA ASP A 659 -20.75 19.29 -24.72
C ASP A 659 -20.20 19.69 -26.09
N THR A 660 -19.21 18.96 -26.60
CA THR A 660 -18.58 19.21 -27.92
C THR A 660 -19.44 18.82 -29.13
N LEU A 661 -20.53 18.08 -28.93
CA LEU A 661 -21.34 17.56 -30.04
C LEU A 661 -22.10 18.67 -30.78
N ARG A 662 -22.21 18.52 -32.10
CA ARG A 662 -22.96 19.42 -33.00
C ARG A 662 -23.91 18.60 -33.87
N ALA A 663 -25.02 19.21 -34.29
CA ALA A 663 -25.98 18.56 -35.16
C ALA A 663 -25.45 18.49 -36.61
N ASP A 664 -25.33 17.30 -37.20
CA ASP A 664 -25.04 17.06 -38.62
C ASP A 664 -25.57 15.70 -39.13
N GLY A 665 -25.79 15.62 -40.46
CA GLY A 665 -25.96 14.35 -41.17
C GLY A 665 -27.32 13.64 -41.00
N ASN A 666 -27.32 12.35 -41.32
CA ASN A 666 -28.47 11.44 -41.35
C ASN A 666 -28.60 10.65 -40.01
N THR A 667 -29.54 9.71 -39.90
CA THR A 667 -29.82 8.97 -38.65
C THR A 667 -29.78 7.44 -38.85
N PRO A 668 -28.59 6.81 -38.90
CA PRO A 668 -28.45 5.34 -38.93
C PRO A 668 -28.61 4.72 -37.53
N LEU A 669 -29.83 4.77 -37.00
CA LEU A 669 -30.21 4.39 -35.64
C LEU A 669 -30.06 2.88 -35.38
N TYR A 670 -30.47 2.04 -36.34
CA TYR A 670 -30.40 0.60 -36.15
C TYR A 670 -28.97 0.07 -36.25
N ASP A 671 -28.12 0.70 -37.07
CA ASP A 671 -26.69 0.38 -37.14
C ASP A 671 -25.99 0.77 -35.82
N ALA A 672 -26.38 1.87 -35.19
CA ALA A 672 -25.87 2.26 -33.87
C ALA A 672 -26.27 1.28 -32.75
N LEU A 673 -27.51 0.78 -32.78
CA LEU A 673 -27.96 -0.30 -31.90
C LEU A 673 -27.16 -1.58 -32.14
N ASN A 674 -26.89 -1.94 -33.40
CA ASN A 674 -26.08 -3.11 -33.71
C ASN A 674 -24.62 -2.97 -33.23
N LEU A 675 -24.00 -1.80 -33.43
CA LEU A 675 -22.67 -1.51 -32.88
C LEU A 675 -22.65 -1.64 -31.35
N SER A 676 -23.72 -1.19 -30.68
CA SER A 676 -23.86 -1.33 -29.22
C SER A 676 -23.83 -2.79 -28.77
N VAL A 677 -24.44 -3.71 -29.53
CA VAL A 677 -24.38 -5.15 -29.25
C VAL A 677 -22.93 -5.64 -29.25
N GLU A 678 -22.16 -5.27 -30.27
CA GLU A 678 -20.77 -5.71 -30.43
C GLU A 678 -19.87 -5.22 -29.29
N GLU A 679 -20.02 -3.96 -28.85
CA GLU A 679 -19.23 -3.41 -27.74
C GLU A 679 -19.68 -3.93 -26.37
N LEU A 680 -20.98 -4.02 -26.11
CA LEU A 680 -21.50 -4.55 -24.84
C LEU A 680 -21.20 -6.05 -24.67
N ASP A 681 -21.15 -6.83 -25.75
CA ASP A 681 -20.74 -8.24 -25.68
C ASP A 681 -19.25 -8.40 -25.29
N LYS A 682 -18.38 -7.44 -25.64
CA LYS A 682 -16.99 -7.42 -25.12
C LYS A 682 -16.98 -7.24 -23.61
N VAL A 683 -17.79 -6.31 -23.09
CA VAL A 683 -17.94 -6.09 -21.65
C VAL A 683 -18.48 -7.34 -20.95
N LYS A 684 -19.49 -8.00 -21.53
CA LYS A 684 -20.07 -9.25 -21.00
C LYS A 684 -19.06 -10.38 -20.89
N LYS A 685 -18.17 -10.52 -21.86
CA LYS A 685 -17.07 -11.51 -21.82
C LYS A 685 -16.13 -11.25 -20.65
N GLN A 686 -15.85 -9.99 -20.36
CA GLN A 686 -14.98 -9.59 -19.26
C GLN A 686 -15.69 -9.65 -17.90
N PHE A 687 -16.98 -9.29 -17.86
CA PHE A 687 -17.81 -9.23 -16.65
C PHE A 687 -19.15 -9.96 -16.87
N PRO A 688 -19.18 -11.30 -16.69
CA PRO A 688 -20.36 -12.11 -17.03
C PRO A 688 -21.64 -11.79 -16.24
N LYS A 689 -21.51 -11.19 -15.05
CA LYS A 689 -22.63 -10.79 -14.18
C LYS A 689 -23.10 -9.36 -14.43
N CYS A 690 -22.43 -8.61 -15.30
CA CYS A 690 -22.75 -7.21 -15.59
C CYS A 690 -24.05 -7.13 -16.40
N ARG A 691 -24.96 -6.23 -15.98
CA ARG A 691 -26.19 -5.96 -16.73
C ARG A 691 -25.86 -5.04 -17.90
N LEU A 692 -26.37 -5.37 -19.09
CA LEU A 692 -26.09 -4.60 -20.30
C LEU A 692 -27.30 -3.76 -20.68
N ARG A 693 -27.05 -2.48 -20.94
CA ARG A 693 -28.11 -1.54 -21.29
C ARG A 693 -27.67 -0.61 -22.41
N VAL A 694 -28.62 -0.27 -23.28
CA VAL A 694 -28.54 0.85 -24.20
C VAL A 694 -29.53 1.91 -23.74
N LEU A 695 -29.08 3.15 -23.63
CA LEU A 695 -29.92 4.32 -23.39
C LEU A 695 -29.89 5.20 -24.64
N CYS A 696 -31.01 5.26 -25.36
CA CYS A 696 -31.10 5.93 -26.65
C CYS A 696 -31.94 7.20 -26.56
N LEU A 697 -31.34 8.33 -26.96
CA LEU A 697 -32.02 9.62 -27.09
C LEU A 697 -32.01 10.04 -28.56
N SER A 698 -33.19 10.08 -29.16
CA SER A 698 -33.36 10.37 -30.59
C SER A 698 -34.78 10.88 -30.82
N ASP A 699 -34.99 11.66 -31.88
CA ASP A 699 -36.31 11.98 -32.40
C ASP A 699 -36.86 10.88 -33.34
N GLY A 700 -36.02 9.89 -33.65
CA GLY A 700 -36.45 8.51 -33.89
C GLY A 700 -36.64 8.08 -35.33
N GLU A 701 -36.44 8.94 -36.32
CA GLU A 701 -36.62 8.52 -37.71
C GLU A 701 -35.32 7.96 -38.30
N ASP A 702 -35.18 6.64 -38.28
CA ASP A 702 -34.14 5.97 -39.04
C ASP A 702 -34.40 6.12 -40.55
N ASN A 703 -33.41 6.59 -41.29
CA ASN A 703 -33.55 6.95 -42.70
C ASN A 703 -32.46 6.33 -43.59
N VAL A 704 -31.49 5.61 -43.03
CA VAL A 704 -30.33 5.08 -43.77
C VAL A 704 -29.78 3.74 -43.26
N SER A 705 -30.32 3.15 -42.19
CA SER A 705 -29.70 1.93 -41.66
C SER A 705 -29.81 0.72 -42.59
N LYS A 706 -28.77 -0.11 -42.55
CA LYS A 706 -28.65 -1.30 -43.41
C LYS A 706 -29.27 -2.54 -42.76
N ILE A 707 -29.32 -2.58 -41.42
CA ILE A 707 -29.92 -3.68 -40.66
C ILE A 707 -31.42 -3.44 -40.43
N SER A 708 -32.22 -4.52 -40.47
CA SER A 708 -33.66 -4.41 -40.21
C SER A 708 -33.98 -4.25 -38.71
N PRO A 709 -35.08 -3.58 -38.34
CA PRO A 709 -35.50 -3.43 -36.94
C PRO A 709 -35.74 -4.76 -36.20
N ALA A 710 -36.25 -5.77 -36.91
CA ALA A 710 -36.49 -7.09 -36.33
C ALA A 710 -35.17 -7.84 -36.05
N ASP A 711 -34.19 -7.72 -36.96
CA ASP A 711 -32.88 -8.37 -36.79
C ASP A 711 -32.10 -7.77 -35.62
N VAL A 712 -32.06 -6.44 -35.51
CA VAL A 712 -31.37 -5.78 -34.39
C VAL A 712 -32.06 -6.08 -33.06
N ALA A 713 -33.41 -6.12 -33.02
CA ALA A 713 -34.16 -6.50 -31.83
C ALA A 713 -33.85 -7.94 -31.38
N ASN A 714 -33.79 -8.89 -32.33
CA ASN A 714 -33.41 -10.27 -32.02
C ASN A 714 -31.98 -10.37 -31.48
N ARG A 715 -31.02 -9.61 -32.04
CA ARG A 715 -29.64 -9.56 -31.54
C ARG A 715 -29.56 -9.03 -30.11
N LEU A 716 -30.24 -7.92 -29.82
CA LEU A 716 -30.30 -7.34 -28.48
C LEU A 716 -30.91 -8.31 -27.47
N MET A 717 -32.00 -9.00 -27.83
CA MET A 717 -32.63 -10.01 -26.98
C MET A 717 -31.70 -11.20 -26.71
N ASN A 718 -31.03 -11.72 -27.74
CA ASN A 718 -30.09 -12.84 -27.61
C ASN A 718 -28.88 -12.51 -26.73
N SER A 719 -28.34 -11.29 -26.83
CA SER A 719 -27.25 -10.82 -25.97
C SER A 719 -27.72 -10.38 -24.58
N ASN A 720 -29.03 -10.45 -24.29
CA ASN A 720 -29.65 -10.00 -23.04
C ASN A 720 -29.39 -8.51 -22.72
N ILE A 721 -29.40 -7.67 -23.76
CA ILE A 721 -29.22 -6.22 -23.68
C ILE A 721 -30.60 -5.56 -23.60
N VAL A 722 -30.77 -4.68 -22.62
CA VAL A 722 -32.02 -3.90 -22.44
C VAL A 722 -31.89 -2.56 -23.15
N VAL A 723 -32.91 -2.14 -23.92
CA VAL A 723 -32.92 -0.83 -24.58
C VAL A 723 -33.96 0.09 -23.94
N ASP A 724 -33.51 1.16 -23.31
CA ASP A 724 -34.37 2.29 -22.97
C ASP A 724 -34.28 3.36 -24.05
N SER A 725 -35.43 3.92 -24.43
CA SER A 725 -35.50 5.00 -25.41
C SER A 725 -36.27 6.18 -24.87
N ILE A 726 -35.81 7.37 -25.23
CA ILE A 726 -36.48 8.64 -24.92
C ILE A 726 -36.66 9.37 -26.24
N ASN A 727 -37.92 9.49 -26.65
CA ASN A 727 -38.28 10.19 -27.87
C ASN A 727 -38.25 11.69 -27.62
N VAL A 728 -37.35 12.38 -28.32
CA VAL A 728 -37.18 13.83 -28.21
C VAL A 728 -37.97 14.50 -29.34
N GLY A 729 -38.97 15.32 -29.02
CA GLY A 729 -39.79 16.02 -30.02
C GLY A 729 -41.17 15.38 -30.25
N THR A 730 -41.84 15.79 -31.34
CA THR A 730 -43.27 15.50 -31.56
C THR A 730 -43.54 14.19 -32.30
N SER A 731 -42.53 13.61 -32.95
CA SER A 731 -42.62 12.37 -33.73
C SER A 731 -43.08 11.16 -32.88
N ASP A 732 -43.85 10.26 -33.49
CA ASP A 732 -44.36 9.04 -32.84
C ASP A 732 -43.57 7.81 -33.33
N ASN A 733 -42.44 7.53 -32.70
CA ASN A 733 -41.58 6.41 -33.09
C ASN A 733 -42.08 5.07 -32.52
N LYS A 734 -43.01 4.45 -33.26
CA LYS A 734 -43.60 3.15 -32.91
C LYS A 734 -42.59 2.00 -32.95
N ILE A 735 -41.55 2.09 -33.79
CA ILE A 735 -40.54 1.03 -33.95
C ILE A 735 -39.61 1.01 -32.74
N MET A 736 -39.05 2.16 -32.36
CA MET A 736 -38.18 2.23 -31.18
C MET A 736 -38.94 1.84 -29.90
N LYS A 737 -40.20 2.28 -29.77
CA LYS A 737 -41.08 1.80 -28.69
C LYS A 737 -41.17 0.28 -28.65
N ALA A 738 -41.33 -0.34 -29.82
CA ALA A 738 -41.39 -1.79 -29.92
C ALA A 738 -40.07 -2.48 -29.55
N ILE A 739 -38.92 -1.95 -29.99
CA ILE A 739 -37.59 -2.49 -29.65
C ILE A 739 -37.35 -2.40 -28.14
N SER A 740 -37.63 -1.25 -27.53
CA SER A 740 -37.48 -1.05 -26.09
C SER A 740 -38.32 -2.05 -25.29
N HIS A 741 -39.60 -2.19 -25.61
CA HIS A 741 -40.47 -3.15 -24.91
C HIS A 741 -40.09 -4.61 -25.16
N ALA A 742 -39.70 -4.98 -26.38
CA ALA A 742 -39.28 -6.35 -26.70
C ALA A 742 -38.00 -6.76 -25.94
N THR A 743 -37.07 -5.83 -25.73
CA THR A 743 -35.84 -6.10 -24.96
C THR A 743 -36.03 -6.05 -23.44
N GLY A 744 -37.23 -5.66 -22.97
CA GLY A 744 -37.58 -5.52 -21.56
C GLY A 744 -37.28 -4.14 -20.96
N GLY A 745 -36.94 -3.16 -21.79
CA GLY A 745 -36.72 -1.76 -21.41
C GLY A 745 -38.00 -0.91 -21.49
N CYS A 746 -37.83 0.40 -21.35
CA CYS A 746 -38.90 1.41 -21.36
C CYS A 746 -38.75 2.39 -22.52
N CYS A 747 -39.87 2.94 -22.99
CA CYS A 747 -39.89 3.98 -24.01
C CYS A 747 -40.68 5.18 -23.52
N PHE A 748 -40.00 6.31 -23.36
CA PHE A 748 -40.55 7.55 -22.80
C PHE A 748 -40.81 8.58 -23.89
N LYS A 749 -41.87 9.37 -23.69
CA LYS A 749 -42.19 10.54 -24.52
C LYS A 749 -42.60 11.68 -23.58
N PRO A 750 -41.65 12.43 -22.99
CA PRO A 750 -41.96 13.54 -22.10
C PRO A 750 -42.58 14.69 -22.89
N ASP A 751 -43.65 15.28 -22.36
CA ASP A 751 -44.37 16.40 -23.01
C ASP A 751 -43.81 17.77 -22.57
N THR A 752 -43.15 17.84 -21.40
CA THR A 752 -42.52 19.06 -20.85
C THR A 752 -41.06 18.85 -20.43
N SER A 753 -40.29 19.93 -20.32
CA SER A 753 -38.88 19.88 -19.89
C SER A 753 -38.77 19.44 -18.43
N ALA A 754 -39.73 19.83 -17.59
CA ALA A 754 -39.84 19.38 -16.21
C ALA A 754 -40.07 17.87 -16.11
N GLU A 755 -40.94 17.29 -16.95
CA GLU A 755 -41.13 15.84 -17.02
C GLU A 755 -39.87 15.11 -17.48
N ALA A 756 -39.16 15.66 -18.47
CA ALA A 756 -37.91 15.10 -18.95
C ALA A 756 -36.81 15.14 -17.88
N LEU A 757 -36.62 16.28 -17.21
CA LEU A 757 -35.65 16.42 -16.11
C LEU A 757 -35.97 15.46 -14.97
N LYS A 758 -37.25 15.41 -14.55
CA LYS A 758 -37.71 14.50 -13.51
C LYS A 758 -37.40 13.04 -13.85
N LEU A 759 -37.61 12.64 -15.10
CA LEU A 759 -37.29 11.29 -15.60
C LEU A 759 -35.80 10.96 -15.40
N PHE A 760 -34.92 11.92 -15.69
CA PHE A 760 -33.47 11.78 -15.55
C PHE A 760 -32.95 11.84 -14.10
N GLU A 761 -33.77 12.34 -13.17
CA GLU A 761 -33.51 12.28 -11.72
C GLU A 761 -33.99 10.97 -11.09
N MET A 762 -34.84 10.19 -11.78
CA MET A 762 -35.37 8.93 -11.25
C MET A 762 -34.27 7.90 -11.08
N GLU A 763 -34.09 7.40 -9.86
CA GLU A 763 -33.15 6.31 -9.56
C GLU A 763 -33.41 5.05 -10.41
N THR A 764 -34.68 4.74 -10.69
CA THR A 764 -35.00 3.68 -11.64
C THR A 764 -34.49 3.99 -13.03
N LEU A 765 -34.52 5.23 -13.54
CA LEU A 765 -33.88 5.52 -14.83
C LEU A 765 -32.34 5.39 -14.75
N LEU A 766 -31.72 5.86 -13.68
CA LEU A 766 -30.26 5.88 -13.52
C LEU A 766 -29.65 4.48 -13.40
N SER A 767 -30.32 3.55 -12.72
CA SER A 767 -29.86 2.17 -12.50
C SER A 767 -30.96 1.14 -12.76
N MET A 768 -30.63 0.05 -13.46
CA MET A 768 -31.53 -1.09 -13.62
C MET A 768 -31.63 -1.97 -12.39
N GLU A 769 -30.78 -1.78 -11.37
CA GLU A 769 -30.82 -2.59 -10.14
C GLU A 769 -32.16 -2.47 -9.43
N SER A 770 -32.68 -1.25 -9.35
CA SER A 770 -33.90 -0.91 -8.63
C SER A 770 -35.18 -1.13 -9.44
N ARG A 771 -35.11 -1.74 -10.64
CA ARG A 771 -36.27 -1.95 -11.51
C ARG A 771 -36.85 -3.34 -11.44
N LYS A 772 -38.18 -3.43 -11.53
CA LYS A 772 -38.87 -4.69 -11.79
C LYS A 772 -38.70 -5.09 -13.25
N LEU A 773 -38.15 -6.28 -13.49
CA LEU A 773 -37.92 -6.79 -14.85
C LEU A 773 -39.24 -7.03 -15.59
N ARG A 774 -39.31 -6.62 -16.86
CA ARG A 774 -40.46 -6.86 -17.73
C ARG A 774 -40.37 -8.23 -18.41
N PRO A 775 -41.51 -8.90 -18.65
CA PRO A 775 -41.54 -10.14 -19.41
C PRO A 775 -41.11 -9.89 -20.86
N LYS A 776 -40.17 -10.71 -21.35
CA LYS A 776 -39.68 -10.68 -22.74
C LYS A 776 -40.53 -11.61 -23.62
N PRO A 777 -40.67 -11.33 -24.92
CA PRO A 777 -41.35 -12.24 -25.83
C PRO A 777 -40.61 -13.60 -25.90
N THR A 778 -41.38 -14.69 -25.93
CA THR A 778 -40.88 -16.08 -25.86
C THR A 778 -40.43 -16.66 -27.20
N PHE A 779 -40.64 -15.96 -28.31
CA PHE A 779 -40.32 -16.42 -29.67
C PHE A 779 -39.56 -15.34 -30.44
N PRO A 780 -38.65 -15.72 -31.37
CA PRO A 780 -37.94 -14.76 -32.21
C PRO A 780 -38.90 -13.97 -33.11
N LEU A 781 -38.64 -12.67 -33.24
CA LEU A 781 -39.43 -11.78 -34.08
C LEU A 781 -39.13 -12.07 -35.55
N LYS A 782 -40.13 -12.51 -36.32
CA LYS A 782 -39.94 -12.92 -37.73
C LYS A 782 -39.76 -11.74 -38.69
N ASP A 783 -40.47 -10.65 -38.45
CA ASP A 783 -40.48 -9.45 -39.29
C ASP A 783 -40.85 -8.19 -38.49
N THR A 784 -40.69 -7.02 -39.10
CA THR A 784 -40.99 -5.72 -38.48
C THR A 784 -42.47 -5.60 -38.05
N ASN A 785 -43.39 -6.27 -38.76
CA ASN A 785 -44.81 -6.28 -38.40
C ASN A 785 -45.07 -7.07 -37.12
N SER A 786 -44.39 -8.20 -36.90
CA SER A 786 -44.45 -8.96 -35.65
C SER A 786 -43.96 -8.13 -34.46
N LEU A 787 -42.89 -7.35 -34.67
CA LEU A 787 -42.36 -6.43 -33.65
C LEU A 787 -43.36 -5.31 -33.33
N LEU A 788 -43.95 -4.67 -34.34
CA LEU A 788 -44.97 -3.64 -34.13
C LEU A 788 -46.27 -4.21 -33.52
N ALA A 789 -46.63 -5.46 -33.83
CA ALA A 789 -47.79 -6.10 -33.23
C ALA A 789 -47.64 -6.26 -31.71
N PHE A 790 -46.42 -6.50 -31.22
CA PHE A 790 -46.12 -6.59 -29.79
C PHE A 790 -46.32 -5.25 -29.05
N SER A 791 -46.04 -4.11 -29.69
CA SER A 791 -46.12 -2.79 -29.03
C SER A 791 -47.44 -2.03 -29.24
N LYS A 792 -48.33 -2.52 -30.12
CA LYS A 792 -49.62 -1.86 -30.44
C LYS A 792 -50.53 -1.65 -29.22
N THR A 793 -50.42 -2.51 -28.21
CA THR A 793 -51.23 -2.47 -26.98
C THR A 793 -50.55 -1.74 -25.83
N ILE A 794 -49.28 -1.31 -25.99
CA ILE A 794 -48.48 -0.72 -24.91
C ILE A 794 -48.35 0.80 -25.14
N ALA A 795 -48.81 1.57 -24.17
CA ALA A 795 -48.64 3.03 -24.15
C ALA A 795 -47.17 3.42 -23.92
N TYR A 796 -46.84 4.70 -24.11
CA TYR A 796 -45.55 5.22 -23.67
C TYR A 796 -45.42 5.13 -22.14
N ASP A 797 -44.23 4.82 -21.67
CA ASP A 797 -43.94 4.71 -20.25
C ASP A 797 -43.85 6.12 -19.64
N LYS A 798 -44.44 6.30 -18.45
CA LYS A 798 -44.28 7.52 -17.65
C LYS A 798 -43.10 7.41 -16.69
N GLU A 799 -42.93 6.24 -16.09
CA GLU A 799 -41.86 5.94 -15.16
C GLU A 799 -41.54 4.43 -15.15
N PRO A 800 -40.29 4.01 -14.90
CA PRO A 800 -39.97 2.60 -14.71
C PRO A 800 -40.43 2.11 -13.32
N THR A 801 -41.04 0.92 -13.28
CA THR A 801 -41.55 0.30 -12.04
C THR A 801 -40.41 -0.13 -11.11
N VAL A 802 -40.51 0.26 -9.84
CA VAL A 802 -39.55 -0.07 -8.78
C VAL A 802 -39.62 -1.54 -8.36
N ASN A 803 -38.47 -2.14 -8.07
CA ASN A 803 -38.35 -3.40 -7.34
C ASN A 803 -38.13 -3.13 -5.84
N LEU A 804 -39.21 -3.18 -5.06
CA LEU A 804 -39.11 -3.04 -3.60
C LEU A 804 -38.60 -4.35 -2.97
N PRO A 805 -37.81 -4.29 -1.87
CA PRO A 805 -37.36 -5.48 -1.16
C PRO A 805 -38.53 -6.37 -0.73
N GLU A 806 -38.48 -7.67 -1.05
CA GLU A 806 -39.52 -8.63 -0.62
C GLU A 806 -39.68 -8.66 0.91
N LYS A 807 -38.60 -8.36 1.64
CA LYS A 807 -38.54 -8.29 3.11
C LYS A 807 -39.49 -7.26 3.72
N ILE A 808 -39.98 -6.28 2.96
CA ILE A 808 -41.01 -5.34 3.43
C ILE A 808 -42.29 -6.06 3.86
N ASN A 809 -42.56 -7.24 3.30
CA ASN A 809 -43.73 -8.04 3.67
C ASN A 809 -43.45 -8.99 4.85
N ASN A 810 -42.24 -8.99 5.41
CA ASN A 810 -41.91 -9.83 6.55
C ASN A 810 -42.71 -9.37 7.78
N LYS A 811 -43.11 -10.34 8.61
CA LYS A 811 -43.68 -10.07 9.93
C LYS A 811 -42.61 -9.40 10.81
N VAL A 812 -43.03 -8.37 11.53
CA VAL A 812 -42.21 -7.60 12.47
C VAL A 812 -42.74 -7.76 13.89
N THR A 813 -41.89 -7.53 14.88
CA THR A 813 -42.26 -7.61 16.31
C THR A 813 -41.70 -6.42 17.09
N MET A 814 -42.06 -6.33 18.36
CA MET A 814 -41.58 -5.29 19.28
C MET A 814 -40.08 -5.47 19.59
N THR A 815 -39.36 -4.36 19.80
CA THR A 815 -37.92 -4.37 20.12
C THR A 815 -37.56 -5.28 21.30
N LYS A 816 -38.39 -5.31 22.35
CA LYS A 816 -38.24 -6.20 23.51
C LYS A 816 -38.23 -7.68 23.11
N ASN A 817 -39.18 -8.12 22.30
CA ASN A 817 -39.34 -9.52 21.91
C ASN A 817 -38.19 -9.97 21.00
N ALA A 818 -37.83 -9.12 20.02
CA ALA A 818 -36.69 -9.35 19.14
C ALA A 818 -35.38 -9.51 19.93
N LEU A 819 -35.13 -8.62 20.91
CA LEU A 819 -33.93 -8.68 21.77
C LEU A 819 -33.91 -9.94 22.65
N LYS A 820 -35.03 -10.30 23.28
CA LYS A 820 -35.12 -11.53 24.10
C LYS A 820 -34.80 -12.78 23.28
N LYS A 821 -35.39 -12.91 22.09
CA LYS A 821 -35.13 -14.02 21.17
C LYS A 821 -33.66 -14.09 20.78
N LYS A 822 -33.04 -12.95 20.42
CA LYS A 822 -31.63 -12.92 20.01
C LYS A 822 -30.64 -13.18 21.15
N ILE A 823 -30.94 -12.71 22.36
CA ILE A 823 -30.13 -13.01 23.55
C ILE A 823 -30.14 -14.52 23.84
N GLN A 824 -31.31 -15.18 23.75
CA GLN A 824 -31.42 -16.65 23.89
C GLN A 824 -30.68 -17.42 22.78
N GLU A 825 -30.73 -16.94 21.54
CA GLU A 825 -29.98 -17.57 20.42
C GLU A 825 -28.46 -17.40 20.58
N SER A 826 -28.00 -16.30 21.19
CA SER A 826 -26.56 -16.02 21.38
C SER A 826 -25.85 -17.00 22.30
N THR A 827 -26.58 -17.61 23.24
CA THR A 827 -26.08 -18.65 24.15
C THR A 827 -25.68 -19.96 23.46
N ASN A 828 -26.07 -20.18 22.19
CA ASN A 828 -25.78 -21.41 21.44
C ASN A 828 -24.61 -21.31 20.43
N GLY A 829 -23.94 -20.15 20.33
CA GLY A 829 -22.66 -19.99 19.62
C GLY A 829 -22.74 -19.60 18.13
N ARG A 830 -21.79 -18.70 17.75
CA ARG A 830 -21.57 -17.99 16.46
C ARG A 830 -22.53 -16.86 16.12
N PHE A 831 -22.28 -15.69 16.72
CA PHE A 831 -22.74 -14.39 16.23
C PHE A 831 -21.71 -13.78 15.28
N LEU A 832 -22.13 -13.34 14.09
CA LEU A 832 -21.31 -12.49 13.22
C LEU A 832 -21.18 -11.09 13.85
N ASP A 833 -20.07 -10.39 13.60
CA ASP A 833 -19.81 -9.08 14.22
C ASP A 833 -20.81 -8.00 13.80
N LYS A 834 -21.31 -8.06 12.56
CA LYS A 834 -22.43 -7.23 12.08
C LYS A 834 -23.66 -7.38 12.98
N ASP A 835 -24.06 -8.62 13.26
CA ASP A 835 -25.28 -8.89 14.02
C ASP A 835 -25.14 -8.45 15.48
N LYS A 836 -23.92 -8.52 16.05
CA LYS A 836 -23.64 -7.96 17.39
C LYS A 836 -23.89 -6.45 17.41
N ARG A 837 -23.39 -5.73 16.41
CA ARG A 837 -23.61 -4.28 16.31
C ARG A 837 -25.09 -3.95 16.11
N ILE A 838 -25.81 -4.66 15.25
CA ILE A 838 -27.25 -4.44 15.04
C ILE A 838 -28.05 -4.66 16.34
N VAL A 839 -27.71 -5.72 17.09
CA VAL A 839 -28.34 -5.99 18.40
C VAL A 839 -28.01 -4.89 19.41
N GLU A 840 -26.80 -4.33 19.40
CA GLU A 840 -26.41 -3.21 20.25
C GLU A 840 -27.18 -1.92 19.90
N GLU A 841 -27.32 -1.60 18.61
CA GLU A 841 -28.17 -0.49 18.14
C GLU A 841 -29.62 -0.65 18.59
N LEU A 842 -30.18 -1.85 18.40
CA LEU A 842 -31.53 -2.16 18.81
C LEU A 842 -31.70 -2.06 20.33
N LYS A 843 -30.70 -2.49 21.10
CA LYS A 843 -30.68 -2.35 22.56
C LYS A 843 -30.63 -0.90 23.00
N ASN A 844 -29.84 -0.07 22.33
CA ASN A 844 -29.74 1.36 22.59
C ASN A 844 -31.07 2.07 22.29
N LEU A 845 -31.68 1.79 21.14
CA LEU A 845 -32.99 2.32 20.76
C LEU A 845 -34.12 1.77 21.64
N HIS A 846 -34.03 0.54 22.12
CA HIS A 846 -34.98 0.02 23.10
C HIS A 846 -34.87 0.82 24.41
N CYS A 847 -33.67 0.98 24.97
CA CYS A 847 -33.49 1.66 26.25
C CYS A 847 -33.77 3.17 26.17
N ASP A 848 -33.40 3.80 25.05
CA ASP A 848 -33.48 5.24 24.80
C ASP A 848 -34.08 5.54 23.41
N PRO A 849 -35.40 5.30 23.22
CA PRO A 849 -36.06 5.42 21.95
C PRO A 849 -36.20 6.89 21.53
N HIS A 850 -36.33 7.09 20.22
CA HIS A 850 -36.60 8.40 19.65
C HIS A 850 -38.04 8.85 20.00
N PRO A 851 -38.29 10.09 20.44
CA PRO A 851 -39.62 10.54 20.86
C PRO A 851 -40.70 10.50 19.77
N TYR A 852 -40.29 10.55 18.50
CA TYR A 852 -41.17 10.59 17.34
C TYR A 852 -41.04 9.38 16.41
N CYS A 853 -40.19 8.40 16.74
CA CYS A 853 -39.97 7.23 15.89
C CYS A 853 -40.11 5.91 16.67
N SER A 854 -41.02 5.04 16.22
CA SER A 854 -41.18 3.67 16.73
C SER A 854 -40.45 2.69 15.80
N VAL A 855 -39.77 1.68 16.36
CA VAL A 855 -38.94 0.71 15.62
C VAL A 855 -39.47 -0.72 15.79
N PHE A 856 -39.58 -1.46 14.70
CA PHE A 856 -40.14 -2.82 14.63
C PHE A 856 -39.20 -3.74 13.82
N PRO A 857 -38.29 -4.48 14.47
CA PRO A 857 -37.42 -5.44 13.80
C PRO A 857 -38.21 -6.62 13.21
N SER A 858 -37.73 -7.16 12.08
CA SER A 858 -38.30 -8.38 11.51
C SER A 858 -38.05 -9.61 12.39
N GLU A 859 -39.04 -10.51 12.45
CA GLU A 859 -38.97 -11.75 13.24
C GLU A 859 -37.99 -12.79 12.67
N THR A 860 -37.77 -12.72 11.35
CA THR A 860 -36.96 -13.68 10.58
C THR A 860 -35.57 -13.14 10.27
N ASP A 861 -35.44 -11.83 9.98
CA ASP A 861 -34.16 -11.18 9.65
C ASP A 861 -33.94 -9.94 10.53
N ILE A 862 -33.07 -10.05 11.54
CA ILE A 862 -32.75 -8.92 12.43
C ILE A 862 -32.07 -7.75 11.71
N SER A 863 -31.54 -7.98 10.50
CA SER A 863 -30.95 -6.95 9.65
C SER A 863 -32.00 -6.12 8.89
N PHE A 864 -33.30 -6.34 9.10
CA PHE A 864 -34.37 -5.58 8.46
C PHE A 864 -35.37 -5.05 9.49
N TRP A 865 -35.53 -3.73 9.56
CA TRP A 865 -36.46 -3.08 10.50
C TRP A 865 -37.50 -2.26 9.73
N LYS A 866 -38.74 -2.27 10.23
CA LYS A 866 -39.75 -1.28 9.90
C LYS A 866 -39.81 -0.20 10.96
N MET A 867 -40.21 1.01 10.58
CA MET A 867 -40.26 2.14 11.48
C MET A 867 -41.46 3.01 11.19
N LEU A 868 -41.99 3.65 12.22
CA LEU A 868 -43.05 4.66 12.10
C LEU A 868 -42.51 5.99 12.59
N LEU A 869 -42.39 6.95 11.67
CA LEU A 869 -41.94 8.31 11.96
C LEU A 869 -43.15 9.25 11.99
N GLN A 870 -43.32 9.97 13.08
CA GLN A 870 -44.34 11.00 13.19
C GLN A 870 -43.79 12.33 12.68
N GLY A 871 -44.59 13.03 11.88
CA GLY A 871 -44.21 14.33 11.35
C GLY A 871 -43.92 15.34 12.47
N PRO A 872 -42.88 16.18 12.31
CA PRO A 872 -42.53 17.18 13.31
C PRO A 872 -43.66 18.22 13.52
N PRO A 873 -43.84 18.72 14.75
CA PRO A 873 -44.82 19.77 15.01
C PRO A 873 -44.48 21.07 14.28
N ASP A 874 -45.51 21.85 13.94
CA ASP A 874 -45.36 23.16 13.30
C ASP A 874 -44.67 23.10 11.90
N THR A 875 -44.75 21.94 11.24
CA THR A 875 -44.33 21.68 9.85
C THR A 875 -45.54 21.24 9.01
N PRO A 876 -45.50 21.27 7.66
CA PRO A 876 -46.58 20.71 6.84
C PRO A 876 -46.81 19.21 7.07
N TYR A 877 -45.88 18.53 7.74
CA TYR A 877 -45.93 17.11 8.03
C TYR A 877 -46.58 16.77 9.40
N GLU A 878 -46.92 17.74 10.26
CA GLU A 878 -47.32 17.54 11.69
C GLU A 878 -48.39 16.47 11.93
N THR A 879 -49.33 16.28 10.99
CA THR A 879 -50.43 15.30 11.13
C THR A 879 -50.11 13.94 10.52
N GLY A 880 -48.96 13.79 9.86
CA GLY A 880 -48.56 12.60 9.14
C GLY A 880 -47.86 11.55 10.01
N VAL A 881 -48.11 10.28 9.70
CA VAL A 881 -47.34 9.13 10.17
C VAL A 881 -46.76 8.41 8.95
N PHE A 882 -45.44 8.39 8.86
CA PHE A 882 -44.70 7.84 7.72
C PHE A 882 -44.10 6.49 8.09
N GLU A 883 -44.35 5.47 7.27
CA GLU A 883 -43.68 4.19 7.37
C GLU A 883 -42.33 4.26 6.64
N LEU A 884 -41.28 3.74 7.28
CA LEU A 884 -39.94 3.59 6.72
C LEU A 884 -39.48 2.15 6.90
N TYR A 885 -38.52 1.74 6.07
CA TYR A 885 -37.72 0.55 6.35
C TYR A 885 -36.23 0.86 6.41
N CYS A 886 -35.53 0.09 7.22
CA CYS A 886 -34.09 0.12 7.39
C CYS A 886 -33.51 -1.28 7.10
N GLU A 887 -32.54 -1.36 6.20
CA GLU A 887 -31.82 -2.60 5.89
C GLU A 887 -30.32 -2.45 6.15
N PHE A 888 -29.77 -3.36 6.96
CA PHE A 888 -28.35 -3.41 7.29
C PHE A 888 -27.61 -4.33 6.29
N GLY A 889 -26.89 -3.72 5.36
CA GLY A 889 -26.11 -4.40 4.33
C GLY A 889 -24.95 -5.27 4.88
N PRO A 890 -24.29 -6.06 4.03
CA PRO A 890 -23.19 -6.94 4.44
C PRO A 890 -21.98 -6.17 5.02
N ASP A 891 -21.77 -4.93 4.56
CA ASP A 891 -20.65 -4.07 4.98
C ASP A 891 -20.97 -3.23 6.24
N TYR A 892 -22.14 -3.38 6.87
CA TYR A 892 -22.48 -2.61 8.06
C TYR A 892 -21.63 -3.06 9.28
N PRO A 893 -21.09 -2.15 10.12
CA PRO A 893 -21.29 -0.70 10.16
C PRO A 893 -20.23 0.13 9.41
N ILE A 894 -19.43 -0.46 8.52
CA ILE A 894 -18.46 0.30 7.71
C ILE A 894 -19.20 1.21 6.73
N LYS A 895 -20.29 0.70 6.13
CA LYS A 895 -21.25 1.48 5.34
C LYS A 895 -22.54 1.74 6.12
N PRO A 896 -23.23 2.86 5.86
CA PRO A 896 -24.50 3.15 6.51
C PRO A 896 -25.58 2.13 6.12
N PRO A 897 -26.61 1.97 6.96
CA PRO A 897 -27.77 1.18 6.59
C PRO A 897 -28.59 1.91 5.52
N VAL A 898 -29.34 1.15 4.73
CA VAL A 898 -30.26 1.71 3.74
C VAL A 898 -31.57 2.04 4.44
N LEU A 899 -31.86 3.33 4.60
CA LEU A 899 -33.12 3.82 5.16
C LEU A 899 -33.96 4.50 4.07
N ARG A 900 -35.21 4.08 3.91
CA ARG A 900 -36.14 4.67 2.93
C ARG A 900 -37.55 4.81 3.46
N PHE A 901 -38.27 5.82 2.94
CA PHE A 901 -39.71 5.96 3.12
C PHE A 901 -40.47 4.93 2.28
N ILE A 902 -41.44 4.25 2.90
CA ILE A 902 -42.45 3.45 2.21
C ILE A 902 -43.65 4.34 1.88
N THR A 903 -44.07 5.16 2.85
CA THR A 903 -45.11 6.16 2.64
C THR A 903 -44.57 7.28 1.73
N PRO A 904 -45.23 7.60 0.61
CA PRO A 904 -44.82 8.71 -0.24
C PRO A 904 -44.76 10.04 0.55
N VAL A 905 -43.68 10.80 0.37
CA VAL A 905 -43.46 12.08 1.05
C VAL A 905 -43.19 13.16 0.00
N TYR A 906 -43.87 14.30 0.12
CA TYR A 906 -43.59 15.48 -0.70
C TYR A 906 -42.47 16.28 -0.04
N HIS A 907 -41.23 16.08 -0.49
CA HIS A 907 -40.04 16.69 0.11
C HIS A 907 -38.89 16.77 -0.90
N CYS A 908 -38.18 17.91 -1.00
CA CYS A 908 -37.10 18.09 -1.98
C CYS A 908 -35.92 17.11 -1.82
N ASN A 909 -35.62 16.68 -0.59
CA ASN A 909 -34.57 15.67 -0.31
C ASN A 909 -35.06 14.20 -0.30
N VAL A 910 -36.32 13.93 -0.66
CA VAL A 910 -36.87 12.56 -0.73
C VAL A 910 -37.40 12.29 -2.14
N ASN A 911 -36.91 11.24 -2.79
CA ASN A 911 -37.38 10.91 -4.14
C ASN A 911 -38.71 10.11 -4.13
N SER A 912 -39.28 9.85 -5.30
CA SER A 912 -40.54 9.10 -5.46
C SER A 912 -40.51 7.65 -4.94
N ILE A 913 -39.31 7.10 -4.69
CA ILE A 913 -39.07 5.75 -4.19
C ILE A 913 -38.70 5.79 -2.69
N GLY A 914 -38.81 6.96 -2.07
CA GLY A 914 -38.53 7.17 -0.66
C GLY A 914 -37.05 7.15 -0.28
N ARG A 915 -36.12 7.24 -1.24
CA ARG A 915 -34.69 7.44 -0.93
C ARG A 915 -34.51 8.81 -0.30
N ILE A 916 -33.68 8.88 0.73
CA ILE A 916 -33.37 10.10 1.48
C ILE A 916 -31.97 10.55 1.09
N CYS A 917 -31.81 11.83 0.73
CA CYS A 917 -30.49 12.46 0.59
C CYS A 917 -30.17 13.22 1.87
N HIS A 918 -29.11 12.80 2.54
CA HIS A 918 -28.55 13.49 3.71
C HIS A 918 -27.11 13.02 3.91
N ASN A 919 -26.22 13.94 4.28
CA ASN A 919 -24.77 13.66 4.42
C ASN A 919 -24.42 12.53 5.41
N ILE A 920 -25.30 12.25 6.38
CA ILE A 920 -25.16 11.17 7.37
C ILE A 920 -25.17 9.77 6.74
N PHE A 921 -25.68 9.63 5.51
CA PHE A 921 -25.65 8.39 4.74
C PHE A 921 -24.49 8.33 3.74
N ASP A 922 -23.60 9.33 3.74
CA ASP A 922 -22.47 9.41 2.81
C ASP A 922 -21.23 10.01 3.50
N ARG A 923 -20.84 11.25 3.17
CA ARG A 923 -19.55 11.85 3.58
C ARG A 923 -19.36 11.99 5.09
N ASN A 924 -20.44 12.17 5.84
CA ASN A 924 -20.38 12.30 7.29
C ASN A 924 -20.61 10.96 8.01
N TYR A 925 -20.81 9.87 7.28
CA TYR A 925 -20.97 8.56 7.90
C TYR A 925 -19.64 8.03 8.45
N SER A 926 -19.68 7.48 9.66
CA SER A 926 -18.63 6.62 10.19
C SER A 926 -19.25 5.48 10.98
N ALA A 927 -18.51 4.39 11.18
CA ALA A 927 -18.98 3.24 11.96
C ALA A 927 -19.36 3.56 13.41
N HIS A 928 -19.00 4.75 13.93
CA HIS A 928 -19.40 5.21 15.25
C HIS A 928 -20.80 5.82 15.28
N ILE A 929 -21.33 6.25 14.12
CA ILE A 929 -22.67 6.81 14.03
C ILE A 929 -23.69 5.74 14.36
N THR A 930 -24.58 6.08 15.29
CA THR A 930 -25.63 5.22 15.81
C THR A 930 -26.91 5.36 15.00
N MET A 931 -27.78 4.36 15.08
CA MET A 931 -29.13 4.47 14.50
C MET A 931 -29.94 5.61 15.13
N ARG A 932 -29.63 6.00 16.37
CA ARG A 932 -30.29 7.15 17.02
C ARG A 932 -29.97 8.44 16.27
N GLU A 933 -28.69 8.70 15.99
CA GLU A 933 -28.23 9.88 15.25
C GLU A 933 -28.79 9.91 13.83
N ILE A 934 -28.88 8.75 13.17
CA ILE A 934 -29.51 8.62 11.84
C ILE A 934 -30.99 9.04 11.88
N LEU A 935 -31.75 8.61 12.89
CA LEU A 935 -33.15 8.99 13.02
C LEU A 935 -33.34 10.46 13.38
N ASP A 936 -32.47 11.01 14.24
CA ASP A 936 -32.47 12.42 14.59
C ASP A 936 -32.23 13.29 13.32
N ALA A 937 -31.31 12.86 12.45
CA ALA A 937 -31.04 13.54 11.17
C ALA A 937 -32.23 13.50 10.21
N VAL A 938 -32.85 12.33 10.01
CA VAL A 938 -34.03 12.18 9.12
C VAL A 938 -35.22 12.99 9.63
N TYR A 939 -35.43 13.01 10.95
CA TYR A 939 -36.46 13.84 11.57
C TYR A 939 -36.14 15.34 11.41
N GLY A 940 -34.87 15.73 11.56
CA GLY A 940 -34.38 17.09 11.32
C GLY A 940 -34.61 17.58 9.89
N LEU A 941 -34.45 16.70 8.91
CA LEU A 941 -34.67 17.00 7.49
C LEU A 941 -36.12 17.44 7.20
N LEU A 942 -37.11 16.80 7.85
CA LEU A 942 -38.52 17.20 7.73
C LEU A 942 -38.83 18.55 8.42
N ILE A 943 -37.98 19.01 9.34
CA ILE A 943 -38.09 20.33 9.97
C ILE A 943 -37.46 21.39 9.07
N THR A 944 -36.24 21.11 8.60
CA THR A 944 -35.44 22.03 7.79
C THR A 944 -34.99 21.32 6.52
N PRO A 945 -35.77 21.42 5.43
CA PRO A 945 -35.34 20.91 4.13
C PRO A 945 -34.02 21.53 3.68
N GLU A 946 -33.22 20.78 2.93
CA GLU A 946 -31.90 21.20 2.41
C GLU A 946 -32.00 21.41 0.88
N PRO A 947 -32.44 22.59 0.41
CA PRO A 947 -32.67 22.83 -1.03
C PRO A 947 -31.36 22.91 -1.84
N ASP A 948 -30.21 23.05 -1.19
CA ASP A 948 -28.89 23.09 -1.84
C ASP A 948 -28.41 21.69 -2.28
N ASP A 949 -28.97 20.61 -1.72
CA ASP A 949 -28.69 19.21 -2.11
C ASP A 949 -30.00 18.41 -2.34
N PRO A 950 -30.84 18.83 -3.31
CA PRO A 950 -32.16 18.25 -3.48
C PRO A 950 -32.12 16.99 -4.32
N LEU A 951 -32.97 16.00 -4.02
CA LEU A 951 -33.27 14.90 -4.94
C LEU A 951 -34.31 15.25 -6.00
N ASP A 952 -35.19 16.20 -5.69
CA ASP A 952 -36.17 16.74 -6.62
C ASP A 952 -35.91 18.25 -6.76
N SER A 953 -35.27 18.62 -7.87
CA SER A 953 -34.85 20.00 -8.12
C SER A 953 -36.04 20.94 -8.31
N VAL A 954 -37.16 20.43 -8.83
CA VAL A 954 -38.39 21.21 -9.04
C VAL A 954 -39.01 21.57 -7.69
N LEU A 955 -39.05 20.62 -6.75
CA LEU A 955 -39.52 20.88 -5.40
C LEU A 955 -38.60 21.82 -4.62
N ALA A 956 -37.28 21.74 -4.84
CA ALA A 956 -36.32 22.66 -4.23
C ALA A 956 -36.51 24.09 -4.73
N GLU A 957 -36.68 24.27 -6.04
CA GLU A 957 -36.99 25.57 -6.63
C GLU A 957 -38.32 26.12 -6.10
N LEU A 958 -39.35 25.28 -5.99
CA LEU A 958 -40.64 25.69 -5.42
C LEU A 958 -40.50 26.08 -3.94
N TYR A 959 -39.70 25.36 -3.15
CA TYR A 959 -39.42 25.68 -1.76
C TYR A 959 -38.74 27.05 -1.61
N LEU A 960 -37.76 27.35 -2.47
CA LEU A 960 -37.03 28.62 -2.47
C LEU A 960 -37.85 29.80 -3.02
N SER A 961 -38.64 29.57 -4.07
CA SER A 961 -39.40 30.61 -4.77
C SER A 961 -40.77 30.90 -4.15
N ASN A 962 -41.48 29.88 -3.65
CA ASN A 962 -42.82 29.99 -3.10
C ASN A 962 -43.09 28.98 -1.97
N LEU A 963 -42.53 29.28 -0.79
CA LEU A 963 -42.69 28.47 0.42
C LEU A 963 -44.16 28.26 0.84
N VAL A 964 -45.06 29.21 0.54
CA VAL A 964 -46.48 29.10 0.89
C VAL A 964 -47.14 27.99 0.08
N GLN A 965 -46.92 27.98 -1.23
CA GLN A 965 -47.44 26.94 -2.11
C GLN A 965 -46.83 25.58 -1.77
N TYR A 966 -45.51 25.52 -1.58
CA TYR A 966 -44.83 24.29 -1.17
C TYR A 966 -45.46 23.69 0.10
N ASN A 967 -45.65 24.49 1.15
CA ASN A 967 -46.23 24.02 2.41
C ASN A 967 -47.69 23.59 2.27
N GLN A 968 -48.47 24.25 1.41
CA GLN A 968 -49.84 23.84 1.12
C GLN A 968 -49.89 22.48 0.41
N GLU A 969 -49.09 22.30 -0.64
CA GLU A 969 -49.01 21.05 -1.38
C GLU A 969 -48.47 19.90 -0.52
N ALA A 970 -47.41 20.14 0.25
CA ALA A 970 -46.83 19.17 1.17
C ALA A 970 -47.83 18.73 2.25
N LYS A 971 -48.64 19.66 2.77
CA LYS A 971 -49.69 19.36 3.74
C LYS A 971 -50.81 18.53 3.12
N SER A 972 -51.33 18.93 1.95
CA SER A 972 -52.35 18.16 1.24
C SER A 972 -51.87 16.76 0.88
N HIS A 973 -50.61 16.62 0.45
CA HIS A 973 -50.00 15.32 0.18
C HIS A 973 -49.87 14.47 1.46
N THR A 974 -49.50 15.07 2.59
CA THR A 974 -49.42 14.38 3.88
C THR A 974 -50.78 13.87 4.34
N GLU A 975 -51.83 14.69 4.21
CA GLU A 975 -53.21 14.30 4.53
C GLU A 975 -53.71 13.14 3.66
N LEU A 976 -53.30 13.10 2.39
CA LEU A 976 -53.67 12.05 1.44
C LEU A 976 -52.95 10.72 1.73
N HIS A 977 -51.65 10.75 2.03
CA HIS A 977 -50.81 9.54 2.05
C HIS A 977 -50.43 9.05 3.46
N ALA A 978 -50.50 9.90 4.49
CA ALA A 978 -49.92 9.63 5.82
C ALA A 978 -50.91 9.87 6.99
N SER A 979 -52.22 9.84 6.75
CA SER A 979 -53.25 10.24 7.74
C SER A 979 -53.58 9.22 8.84
N LYS A 980 -52.94 8.04 8.84
CA LYS A 980 -53.16 7.01 9.88
C LYS A 980 -52.64 7.48 11.24
N THR A 981 -53.29 7.07 12.33
CA THR A 981 -52.73 7.32 13.67
C THR A 981 -51.59 6.33 13.95
N VAL A 982 -50.68 6.70 14.87
CA VAL A 982 -49.62 5.78 15.28
C VAL A 982 -50.18 4.52 15.91
N ASP A 983 -51.19 4.63 16.78
CA ASP A 983 -51.76 3.44 17.43
C ASP A 983 -52.40 2.48 16.42
N ASP A 984 -53.02 3.00 15.35
CA ASP A 984 -53.60 2.17 14.28
C ASP A 984 -52.51 1.52 13.42
N SER A 985 -51.47 2.28 13.08
CA SER A 985 -50.33 1.79 12.29
C SER A 985 -49.51 0.74 13.07
N GLU A 986 -49.32 0.94 14.38
CA GLU A 986 -48.66 -0.04 15.27
C GLU A 986 -49.46 -1.35 15.32
N LYS A 987 -50.80 -1.28 15.47
CA LYS A 987 -51.67 -2.47 15.45
C LYS A 987 -51.61 -3.22 14.13
N GLU A 988 -51.52 -2.51 13.01
CA GLU A 988 -51.40 -3.11 11.68
C GLU A 988 -50.07 -3.85 11.50
N MET A 989 -48.97 -3.34 12.06
CA MET A 989 -47.63 -3.92 11.94
C MET A 989 -47.39 -5.16 12.81
N VAL A 990 -47.78 -5.12 14.09
CA VAL A 990 -47.46 -6.19 15.07
C VAL A 990 -48.70 -6.98 15.55
N GLY A 991 -49.91 -6.64 15.09
CA GLY A 991 -51.14 -7.35 15.43
C GLY A 991 -51.47 -7.35 16.92
N SER A 992 -51.88 -8.49 17.46
CA SER A 992 -52.27 -8.67 18.88
C SER A 992 -51.09 -8.81 19.86
N GLU A 993 -49.84 -8.64 19.42
CA GLU A 993 -48.64 -8.67 20.28
C GLU A 993 -48.47 -7.42 21.16
N LEU A 994 -49.46 -6.51 21.16
CA LEU A 994 -49.61 -5.44 22.14
C LEU A 994 -49.98 -6.03 23.52
N GLU A 995 -49.09 -6.85 24.09
CA GLU A 995 -49.25 -7.29 25.47
C GLU A 995 -49.29 -6.07 26.38
N ALA A 996 -50.30 -6.02 27.26
CA ALA A 996 -50.38 -5.07 28.35
C ALA A 996 -49.28 -5.39 29.38
N ASP A 997 -48.03 -5.03 29.06
CA ASP A 997 -46.93 -5.07 30.01
C ASP A 997 -47.39 -4.36 31.29
N LYS A 998 -47.22 -5.00 32.44
CA LYS A 998 -47.53 -4.41 33.76
C LYS A 998 -46.51 -3.30 34.06
N VAL A 999 -46.63 -2.18 33.35
CA VAL A 999 -45.79 -0.99 33.54
C VAL A 999 -46.04 -0.46 34.95
N PRO A 1000 -45.00 -0.36 35.81
CA PRO A 1000 -45.13 0.22 37.13
C PRO A 1000 -45.75 1.63 37.07
N GLN A 1001 -46.72 1.91 37.94
CA GLN A 1001 -47.45 3.19 37.94
C GLN A 1001 -46.52 4.42 38.06
N LEU A 1002 -45.38 4.27 38.75
CA LEU A 1002 -44.42 5.35 39.00
C LEU A 1002 -43.63 5.81 37.76
N ILE A 1003 -43.60 5.01 36.70
CA ILE A 1003 -42.90 5.34 35.43
C ILE A 1003 -43.89 5.49 34.26
N LYS A 1004 -45.18 5.55 34.58
CA LYS A 1004 -46.27 5.65 33.63
C LYS A 1004 -46.72 7.11 33.54
N CYS A 1005 -46.83 7.62 32.32
CA CYS A 1005 -47.34 8.96 32.12
C CYS A 1005 -48.83 9.04 32.49
N PRO A 1006 -49.24 10.00 33.33
CA PRO A 1006 -50.63 10.14 33.76
C PRO A 1006 -51.58 10.50 32.61
N LEU A 1007 -51.08 11.12 31.54
CA LEU A 1007 -51.84 11.47 30.34
C LEU A 1007 -51.93 10.33 29.33
N THR A 1008 -50.79 9.80 28.87
CA THR A 1008 -50.78 8.79 27.80
C THR A 1008 -51.06 7.39 28.29
N LYS A 1009 -50.93 7.15 29.60
CA LYS A 1009 -50.96 5.80 30.19
C LYS A 1009 -49.94 4.85 29.56
N LYS A 1010 -48.87 5.38 28.94
CA LYS A 1010 -47.73 4.63 28.41
C LYS A 1010 -46.46 4.96 29.22
N LEU A 1011 -45.41 4.17 29.04
CA LEU A 1011 -44.07 4.43 29.58
C LEU A 1011 -43.53 5.75 29.00
N PHE A 1012 -42.83 6.56 29.81
CA PHE A 1012 -42.24 7.82 29.30
C PHE A 1012 -41.17 7.56 28.22
N VAL A 1013 -41.03 8.51 27.29
CA VAL A 1013 -39.92 8.59 26.33
C VAL A 1013 -39.17 9.90 26.52
N ASP A 1014 -39.89 11.03 26.54
CA ASP A 1014 -39.33 12.36 26.81
C ASP A 1014 -40.07 13.05 27.98
N PRO A 1015 -39.78 12.64 29.23
CA PRO A 1015 -40.48 13.15 30.40
C PRO A 1015 -40.11 14.60 30.70
N VAL A 1016 -41.12 15.43 30.96
CA VAL A 1016 -40.99 16.82 31.41
C VAL A 1016 -41.70 17.03 32.74
N ARG A 1017 -41.05 17.79 33.62
CA ARG A 1017 -41.56 18.17 34.94
C ARG A 1017 -42.14 19.58 34.89
N THR A 1018 -43.32 19.76 35.47
CA THR A 1018 -43.93 21.08 35.71
C THR A 1018 -43.32 21.75 36.94
N LYS A 1019 -43.60 23.05 37.15
CA LYS A 1019 -43.20 23.77 38.37
C LYS A 1019 -43.72 23.11 39.66
N GLU A 1020 -44.84 22.41 39.57
CA GLU A 1020 -45.50 21.71 40.68
C GLU A 1020 -44.93 20.30 40.90
N GLY A 1021 -43.94 19.89 40.12
CA GLY A 1021 -43.25 18.61 40.28
C GLY A 1021 -43.92 17.42 39.59
N ILE A 1022 -45.01 17.65 38.85
CA ILE A 1022 -45.71 16.57 38.10
C ILE A 1022 -44.98 16.31 36.80
N VAL A 1023 -44.83 15.03 36.46
CA VAL A 1023 -44.10 14.59 35.27
C VAL A 1023 -45.08 14.12 34.19
N TYR A 1024 -44.97 14.69 33.00
CA TYR A 1024 -45.74 14.32 31.82
C TYR A 1024 -44.83 13.94 30.66
N GLU A 1025 -45.37 13.20 29.70
CA GLU A 1025 -44.73 13.02 28.41
C GLU A 1025 -44.81 14.34 27.64
N ARG A 1026 -43.68 14.92 27.22
CA ARG A 1026 -43.60 16.27 26.62
C ARG A 1026 -44.67 16.49 25.56
N LYS A 1027 -44.75 15.57 24.61
CA LYS A 1027 -45.70 15.64 23.50
C LYS A 1027 -47.16 15.67 23.96
N ALA A 1028 -47.51 14.84 24.94
CA ALA A 1028 -48.88 14.74 25.42
C ALA A 1028 -49.32 16.00 26.16
N ILE A 1029 -48.42 16.57 26.99
CA ILE A 1029 -48.72 17.81 27.70
C ILE A 1029 -48.74 19.00 26.76
N GLU A 1030 -47.83 19.11 25.79
CA GLU A 1030 -47.84 20.20 24.81
C GLU A 1030 -49.11 20.19 23.94
N LYS A 1031 -49.57 19.01 23.51
CA LYS A 1031 -50.85 18.84 22.80
C LYS A 1031 -52.05 19.21 23.68
N HIS A 1032 -52.00 18.89 24.98
CA HIS A 1032 -53.01 19.34 25.94
C HIS A 1032 -53.02 20.87 26.06
N LEU A 1033 -51.84 21.47 26.21
CA LEU A 1033 -51.65 22.92 26.33
C LEU A 1033 -52.07 23.68 25.07
N LYS A 1034 -51.92 23.10 23.86
CA LYS A 1034 -52.49 23.66 22.61
C LYS A 1034 -54.02 23.81 22.69
N LYS A 1035 -54.72 22.96 23.45
CA LYS A 1035 -56.20 22.96 23.59
C LYS A 1035 -56.69 23.67 24.84
N LYS A 1036 -55.97 23.54 25.95
CA LYS A 1036 -56.32 24.02 27.29
C LYS A 1036 -55.06 24.55 27.97
N ASN A 1037 -55.01 25.84 28.29
CA ASN A 1037 -53.86 26.50 28.95
C ASN A 1037 -53.74 26.16 30.45
N LYS A 1038 -54.02 24.91 30.84
CA LYS A 1038 -54.04 24.45 32.23
C LYS A 1038 -53.38 23.08 32.37
N ASP A 1039 -52.82 22.82 33.54
CA ASP A 1039 -52.30 21.52 33.92
C ASP A 1039 -53.46 20.49 34.00
N PRO A 1040 -53.33 19.31 33.39
CA PRO A 1040 -54.40 18.32 33.31
C PRO A 1040 -54.70 17.61 34.64
N THR A 1041 -53.80 17.68 35.63
CA THR A 1041 -53.97 17.06 36.95
C THR A 1041 -54.33 18.08 38.02
N THR A 1042 -53.71 19.27 38.02
CA THR A 1042 -53.99 20.30 39.04
C THR A 1042 -54.96 21.38 38.58
N ASN A 1043 -55.25 21.46 37.27
CA ASN A 1043 -56.14 22.47 36.66
C ASN A 1043 -55.65 23.93 36.83
N ASN A 1044 -54.38 24.11 37.23
CA ASN A 1044 -53.72 25.41 37.37
C ASN A 1044 -53.20 25.91 36.02
N PRO A 1045 -53.06 27.23 35.79
CA PRO A 1045 -52.45 27.75 34.57
C PRO A 1045 -51.03 27.20 34.37
N LEU A 1046 -50.76 26.64 33.20
CA LEU A 1046 -49.46 26.08 32.83
C LEU A 1046 -49.12 26.50 31.41
N THR A 1047 -47.90 27.00 31.21
CA THR A 1047 -47.40 27.39 29.89
C THR A 1047 -46.24 26.50 29.44
N ARG A 1048 -46.03 26.38 28.11
CA ARG A 1048 -44.96 25.53 27.57
C ARG A 1048 -43.56 25.89 28.10
N LYS A 1049 -43.31 27.17 28.39
CA LYS A 1049 -42.03 27.67 28.92
C LYS A 1049 -41.71 27.16 30.33
N GLU A 1050 -42.70 26.62 31.04
CA GLU A 1050 -42.58 26.15 32.41
C GLU A 1050 -42.30 24.65 32.50
N LEU A 1051 -42.27 23.95 31.36
CA LEU A 1051 -41.90 22.54 31.25
C LEU A 1051 -40.38 22.40 31.20
N LYS A 1052 -39.80 21.65 32.15
CA LYS A 1052 -38.36 21.34 32.18
C LYS A 1052 -38.14 19.84 31.98
N GLU A 1053 -37.05 19.44 31.31
CA GLU A 1053 -36.71 18.01 31.16
C GLU A 1053 -36.54 17.34 32.53
N ASP A 1054 -37.13 16.16 32.70
CA ASP A 1054 -36.98 15.34 33.91
C ASP A 1054 -35.96 14.21 33.69
N ARG A 1055 -34.69 14.53 33.95
CA ARG A 1055 -33.57 13.58 33.79
C ARG A 1055 -33.67 12.38 34.73
N ASP A 1056 -34.25 12.55 35.93
CA ASP A 1056 -34.39 11.47 36.91
C ASP A 1056 -35.41 10.44 36.43
N MET A 1057 -36.58 10.91 35.96
CA MET A 1057 -37.61 10.03 35.39
C MET A 1057 -37.09 9.32 34.14
N LYS A 1058 -36.38 10.04 33.27
CA LYS A 1058 -35.75 9.47 32.08
C LYS A 1058 -34.77 8.35 32.44
N LYS A 1059 -33.92 8.56 33.46
CA LYS A 1059 -32.99 7.54 33.97
C LYS A 1059 -33.72 6.32 34.54
N ARG A 1060 -34.79 6.52 35.33
CA ARG A 1060 -35.59 5.41 35.90
C ARG A 1060 -36.24 4.55 34.81
N VAL A 1061 -36.79 5.18 33.80
CA VAL A 1061 -37.43 4.49 32.67
C VAL A 1061 -36.40 3.73 31.84
N LYS A 1062 -35.23 4.33 31.59
CA LYS A 1062 -34.11 3.68 30.89
C LYS A 1062 -33.65 2.42 31.62
N GLU A 1063 -33.53 2.47 32.94
CA GLU A 1063 -33.16 1.30 33.75
C GLU A 1063 -34.24 0.22 33.73
N TYR A 1064 -35.53 0.58 33.78
CA TYR A 1064 -36.63 -0.37 33.63
C TYR A 1064 -36.58 -1.10 32.29
N ARG A 1065 -36.40 -0.38 31.17
CA ARG A 1065 -36.25 -0.99 29.84
C ARG A 1065 -35.04 -1.92 29.75
N LYS A 1066 -33.93 -1.56 30.40
CA LYS A 1066 -32.74 -2.42 30.51
C LYS A 1066 -33.02 -3.72 31.27
N GLN A 1067 -33.81 -3.68 32.34
CA GLN A 1067 -34.23 -4.88 33.09
C GLN A 1067 -35.10 -5.80 32.24
N GLN A 1068 -36.02 -5.26 31.42
CA GLN A 1068 -36.91 -6.05 30.56
C GLN A 1068 -36.17 -7.02 29.62
N ILE A 1069 -34.92 -6.74 29.28
CA ILE A 1069 -34.07 -7.58 28.40
C ILE A 1069 -33.03 -8.42 29.18
N GLN A 1070 -32.81 -8.16 30.47
CA GLN A 1070 -31.84 -8.88 31.32
C GLN A 1070 -32.43 -10.11 32.02
N GLU A 1071 -33.74 -10.14 32.29
CA GLU A 1071 -34.44 -11.21 33.03
C GLU A 1071 -34.49 -12.59 32.31
N THR A 1072 -33.62 -12.85 31.33
CA THR A 1072 -33.63 -14.07 30.50
C THR A 1072 -32.39 -14.97 30.71
N TYR A 1073 -31.55 -14.67 31.71
CA TYR A 1073 -30.40 -15.50 32.13
C TYR A 1073 -30.78 -16.59 33.15
N VAL A 1074 -31.91 -17.27 32.96
CA VAL A 1074 -32.31 -18.43 33.78
C VAL A 1074 -32.20 -19.70 32.96
#